data_AF-A0AAJ5YST0-F1
#
_entry.id   AF-A0AAJ5YST0-F1
#
_cell.length_a   1.000
_cell.length_b   1.000
_cell.length_c   1.000
_cell.angle_alpha   90.00
_cell.angle_beta   90.00
_cell.angle_gamma   90.00
#
_symmetry.space_group_name_H-M   'P 1'
#
loop_
_entity.id
_entity.type
_entity.pdbx_description
1 polymer ?
#
loop_
_entity_poly.entity_id
_entity_poly.type
_entity_poly.pdbx_seq_one_letter_code
_entity_poly.pdbx_strand_id
1 'polypeptide(L)'
;MSERWIEWDSATAGKVFEVQLEPGGEGVVLNELADELREDGSVLRLSLAMGDRILISRLSMPISNETSFDYCVRCWNRCRKEEARVRQILPEHTEEAIKALNTIKELLISYAGLVIQMPDMFPNGTTVSAQALIPTLLQLSSADGMQDESLTEWATPSIPDTAQFLKEFVARFAQDDALEETVGAALLGMTQRVRDGYTRDAITNSSSAPAEPSQNNVQNVLAQMLGVSEPRTSRDNHVEDSGMTLAGLEWRPIQQAVANAMEYKPLAQAVPSFACFMPNVPAPMLETHSLLGPFFRLSCFADVFPAIAKKSFSDYKSRSVTELENSTNSLRMAIDVVQANNFRIVNSMVRAGTDARDRVLGFFGLVCSLNAKRGAMQASSREISTDSFMVNVYDVVLRFAMPFAELSCSKIDRIDVKYLRHQTRWDTKSLTRINASEAEAVEWLDTVRDDNPPNFNFITEIFFLGTRMSNLALGKAMRRVEEREKEINRLQKRIDEFELDRCNWQHLPQAAHIEQVVNRARSQSDKLHSEIIAAQTALLSPSLVQRVLQFTNFTIQWLARLADQHHSHPQPVLTLPLADEANEDFRMLPEHMFEDVCDTILFYARRKPEVLDEATRNSVVLFCTIFLTSGSWVRNPFLKAKMAEMLAYNVMSHSPQNKGALLDPVNTHPLALQHLVPALMAFWIDAESTGSHTQFYDKFNIRYHLVQIFKTIWPNPEHKKRLYQQADAHLPEFTVFINRLMNDVTFLLDDALDKLSELHNKQLQMEDSSTWESFSFDERREHETHMRSIESQIRSDLGLGHEFLRLLINFTEETSDAFMTPEIVDRLAAMLDYNLEMMVGQRCQELRVRDPKKIGFEPRTLLKEILSVFLNLSDQERFAKAIARDGRSYRPELFSRAASIAQRHMLKSPSDIDRLAMLVDRVEKLKQVDTEEEEDLGEVPDQYLDPLLATLMRDPVRLPSSRAVVDRSTIKAHLLSDSKDPFNRMPLKLADVETDHELRAEIQAFLQERRSAAAAAAAGATSTS
;
A
#
# COMPACT_ATOMS: atom_id res chain seq x y z
N MET A 1 21.88 22.87 71.93
CA MET A 1 20.93 23.47 70.97
C MET A 1 20.20 24.62 71.66
N SER A 2 19.86 25.69 70.94
CA SER A 2 19.11 26.82 71.53
C SER A 2 17.73 26.35 72.01
N GLU A 3 17.19 26.94 73.08
CA GLU A 3 15.86 26.59 73.62
C GLU A 3 14.78 26.75 72.54
N ARG A 4 14.93 27.78 71.70
CA ARG A 4 14.10 28.06 70.53
C ARG A 4 14.15 26.97 69.44
N TRP A 5 15.29 26.30 69.24
CA TRP A 5 15.36 25.14 68.34
C TRP A 5 14.55 23.96 68.89
N ILE A 6 14.68 23.69 70.19
CA ILE A 6 14.08 22.52 70.82
C ILE A 6 12.54 22.66 70.89
N GLU A 7 12.04 23.87 71.15
CA GLU A 7 10.61 24.18 71.07
C GLU A 7 10.07 24.05 69.64
N TRP A 8 10.82 24.56 68.64
CA TRP A 8 10.44 24.43 67.24
C TRP A 8 10.41 22.97 66.78
N ASP A 9 11.45 22.19 67.06
CA ASP A 9 11.57 20.77 66.68
C ASP A 9 10.39 19.95 67.23
N SER A 10 10.05 20.14 68.51
CA SER A 10 8.92 19.45 69.13
C SER A 10 7.56 19.91 68.59
N ALA A 11 7.37 21.22 68.38
CA ALA A 11 6.12 21.75 67.85
C ALA A 11 5.92 21.35 66.38
N THR A 12 6.98 21.32 65.59
CA THR A 12 6.96 20.92 64.19
C THR A 12 6.74 19.42 64.05
N ALA A 13 7.36 18.57 64.87
CA ALA A 13 7.06 17.14 64.91
C ALA A 13 5.58 16.88 65.22
N GLY A 14 5.03 17.54 66.25
CA GLY A 14 3.60 17.43 66.58
C GLY A 14 2.68 17.89 65.44
N LYS A 15 3.02 18.99 64.74
CA LYS A 15 2.23 19.50 63.60
C LYS A 15 2.33 18.64 62.34
N VAL A 16 3.51 18.14 61.99
CA VAL A 16 3.73 17.35 60.77
C VAL A 16 3.01 16.01 60.87
N PHE A 17 3.09 15.34 62.01
CA PHE A 17 2.48 14.03 62.23
C PHE A 17 1.06 14.10 62.85
N GLU A 18 0.60 15.27 63.33
CA GLU A 18 -0.69 15.41 64.04
C GLU A 18 -0.82 14.47 65.26
N VAL A 19 0.26 14.39 66.05
CA VAL A 19 0.36 13.51 67.23
C VAL A 19 0.80 14.29 68.47
N GLN A 20 0.49 13.73 69.64
CA GLN A 20 0.89 14.24 70.95
C GLN A 20 1.21 13.09 71.93
N LEU A 21 2.00 13.37 72.96
CA LEU A 21 2.39 12.39 74.00
C LEU A 21 1.56 12.51 75.29
N GLU A 22 0.85 13.63 75.47
CA GLU A 22 -0.02 13.87 76.64
C GLU A 22 -1.43 14.29 76.19
N PRO A 23 -2.49 13.98 76.94
CA PRO A 23 -3.85 14.39 76.62
C PRO A 23 -4.05 15.89 76.90
N GLY A 24 -4.29 16.71 75.87
CA GLY A 24 -4.59 18.13 76.08
C GLY A 24 -4.58 19.06 74.85
N GLY A 25 -4.10 18.62 73.68
CA GLY A 25 -4.05 19.40 72.44
C GLY A 25 -4.78 18.79 71.24
N GLU A 26 -4.67 19.44 70.08
CA GLU A 26 -5.22 19.01 68.79
C GLU A 26 -4.30 17.93 68.13
N GLY A 27 -4.49 16.66 68.47
CA GLY A 27 -3.73 15.54 67.87
C GLY A 27 -4.02 14.16 68.46
N VAL A 28 -3.60 13.08 67.79
CA VAL A 28 -3.76 11.70 68.30
C VAL A 28 -2.73 11.42 69.39
N VAL A 29 -3.17 10.87 70.52
CA VAL A 29 -2.28 10.53 71.65
C VAL A 29 -1.59 9.19 71.39
N LEU A 30 -0.26 9.18 71.34
CA LEU A 30 0.55 7.96 71.16
C LEU A 30 0.90 7.35 72.53
N ASN A 31 -0.02 6.57 73.09
CA ASN A 31 0.14 5.98 74.44
C ASN A 31 1.34 5.02 74.52
N GLU A 32 1.52 4.14 73.53
CA GLU A 32 2.61 3.16 73.52
C GLU A 32 3.99 3.82 73.43
N LEU A 33 4.13 4.84 72.57
CA LEU A 33 5.37 5.61 72.47
C LEU A 33 5.64 6.44 73.73
N ALA A 34 4.60 6.97 74.37
CA ALA A 34 4.72 7.70 75.63
C ALA A 34 5.18 6.78 76.78
N ASP A 35 4.73 5.53 76.80
CA ASP A 35 5.15 4.53 77.79
C ASP A 35 6.58 4.03 77.52
N GLU A 36 6.95 3.78 76.26
CA GLU A 36 8.34 3.45 75.85
C GLU A 36 9.33 4.54 76.29
N LEU A 37 9.00 5.81 76.06
CA LEU A 37 9.86 6.93 76.45
C LEU A 37 10.00 7.09 77.98
N ARG A 38 8.96 6.73 78.75
CA ARG A 38 9.00 6.70 80.22
C ARG A 38 9.89 5.57 80.74
N GLU A 39 9.84 4.41 80.10
CA GLU A 39 10.68 3.25 80.43
C GLU A 39 12.16 3.48 80.09
N ASP A 40 12.45 4.17 78.98
CA ASP A 40 13.80 4.56 78.55
C ASP A 40 14.42 5.69 79.40
N GLY A 41 13.68 6.25 80.37
CA GLY A 41 14.11 7.39 81.19
C GLY A 41 14.30 8.69 80.41
N SER A 42 13.71 8.78 79.22
CA SER A 42 13.82 9.91 78.29
C SER A 42 12.79 11.00 78.62
N VAL A 43 13.06 12.24 78.20
CA VAL A 43 12.12 13.35 78.35
C VAL A 43 10.93 13.12 77.41
N LEU A 44 9.69 13.20 77.93
CA LEU A 44 8.43 13.14 77.16
C LEU A 44 8.29 14.36 76.23
N ARG A 45 9.01 14.34 75.11
CA ARG A 45 8.99 15.40 74.11
C ARG A 45 9.12 14.79 72.71
N LEU A 46 8.28 15.25 71.79
CA LEU A 46 8.39 14.87 70.37
C LEU A 46 9.61 15.52 69.73
N SER A 47 10.23 14.86 68.77
CA SER A 47 11.34 15.41 67.98
C SER A 47 11.26 14.89 66.55
N LEU A 48 11.73 15.66 65.56
CA LEU A 48 11.82 15.15 64.19
C LEU A 48 12.81 13.97 64.09
N ALA A 49 13.79 13.88 65.00
CA ALA A 49 14.74 12.76 65.04
C ALA A 49 14.09 11.40 65.37
N MET A 50 12.94 11.39 66.03
CA MET A 50 12.16 10.18 66.35
C MET A 50 11.07 9.88 65.32
N GLY A 51 11.13 10.47 64.13
CA GLY A 51 10.10 10.34 63.08
C GLY A 51 9.73 8.90 62.73
N ASP A 52 10.70 7.98 62.73
CA ASP A 52 10.46 6.55 62.43
C ASP A 52 9.60 5.87 63.51
N ARG A 53 9.93 6.08 64.79
CA ARG A 53 9.14 5.57 65.93
C ARG A 53 7.74 6.19 65.96
N ILE A 54 7.64 7.48 65.66
CA ILE A 54 6.35 8.19 65.56
C ILE A 54 5.48 7.57 64.46
N LEU A 55 6.04 7.34 63.27
CA LEU A 55 5.31 6.77 62.13
C LEU A 55 4.83 5.35 62.41
N ILE A 56 5.70 4.47 62.94
CA ILE A 56 5.33 3.09 63.27
C ILE A 56 4.20 3.07 64.30
N SER A 57 4.33 3.82 65.39
CA SER A 57 3.31 3.89 66.44
C SER A 57 1.99 4.44 65.89
N ARG A 58 2.03 5.50 65.09
CA ARG A 58 0.82 6.12 64.54
C ARG A 58 0.11 5.26 63.49
N LEU A 59 0.87 4.63 62.59
CA LEU A 59 0.32 3.77 61.52
C LEU A 59 -0.20 2.44 62.06
N SER A 60 0.30 1.97 63.20
CA SER A 60 -0.20 0.76 63.89
C SER A 60 -1.55 0.96 64.59
N MET A 61 -1.97 2.22 64.79
CA MET A 61 -3.28 2.56 65.35
C MET A 61 -4.34 2.70 64.25
N PRO A 62 -5.62 2.38 64.54
CA PRO A 62 -6.72 2.56 63.59
C PRO A 62 -6.83 4.04 63.16
N ILE A 63 -6.73 4.28 61.85
CA ILE A 63 -6.91 5.61 61.27
C ILE A 63 -8.35 5.75 60.78
N SER A 64 -9.14 6.62 61.40
CA SER A 64 -10.53 6.88 60.96
C SER A 64 -10.55 7.75 59.71
N ASN A 65 -11.25 7.31 58.66
CA ASN A 65 -11.55 8.07 57.43
C ASN A 65 -10.37 8.40 56.49
N GLU A 66 -9.20 7.76 56.64
CA GLU A 66 -8.09 7.87 55.67
C GLU A 66 -7.22 6.60 55.67
N THR A 67 -6.51 6.32 54.58
CA THR A 67 -5.58 5.18 54.48
C THR A 67 -4.18 5.52 55.02
N SER A 68 -3.37 4.49 55.30
CA SER A 68 -1.96 4.67 55.69
C SER A 68 -1.15 5.47 54.65
N PHE A 69 -1.48 5.33 53.36
CA PHE A 69 -0.89 6.13 52.28
C PHE A 69 -1.32 7.60 52.35
N ASP A 70 -2.63 7.84 52.54
CA ASP A 70 -3.17 9.20 52.62
C ASP A 70 -2.53 9.99 53.75
N TYR A 71 -2.37 9.34 54.90
CA TYR A 71 -1.71 9.92 56.05
C TYR A 71 -0.25 10.31 55.74
N CYS A 72 0.52 9.44 55.07
CA CYS A 72 1.90 9.74 54.67
C CYS A 72 1.98 10.94 53.70
N VAL A 73 1.09 11.01 52.70
CA VAL A 73 1.04 12.12 51.74
C VAL A 73 0.64 13.44 52.42
N ARG A 74 -0.33 13.40 53.34
CA ARG A 74 -0.74 14.58 54.14
C ARG A 74 0.39 15.06 55.06
N CYS A 75 1.10 14.14 55.72
CA CYS A 75 2.30 14.47 56.50
C CYS A 75 3.36 15.14 55.61
N TRP A 76 3.58 14.63 54.41
CA TRP A 76 4.56 15.20 53.48
C TRP A 76 4.16 16.62 53.05
N ASN A 77 2.89 16.85 52.74
CA ASN A 77 2.34 18.18 52.45
C ASN A 77 2.52 19.15 53.62
N ARG A 78 2.28 18.71 54.87
CA ARG A 78 2.51 19.53 56.07
C ARG A 78 4.00 19.82 56.26
N CYS A 79 4.86 18.84 56.04
CA CYS A 79 6.32 19.01 56.10
C CYS A 79 6.81 20.07 55.10
N ARG A 80 6.28 20.08 53.87
CA ARG A 80 6.56 21.11 52.85
C ARG A 80 6.07 22.50 53.24
N LYS A 81 4.87 22.61 53.83
CA LYS A 81 4.35 23.88 54.35
C LYS A 81 5.23 24.47 55.46
N GLU A 82 5.74 23.62 56.34
CA GLU A 82 6.66 24.06 57.40
C GLU A 82 8.04 24.42 56.85
N GLU A 83 8.57 23.68 55.86
CA GLU A 83 9.81 24.02 55.15
C GLU A 83 9.77 25.44 54.57
N ALA A 84 8.64 25.83 53.95
CA ALA A 84 8.45 27.17 53.40
C ALA A 84 8.48 28.30 54.46
N ARG A 85 8.18 27.97 55.73
CA ARG A 85 8.12 28.92 56.85
C ARG A 85 9.40 28.97 57.69
N VAL A 86 10.32 28.01 57.53
CA VAL A 86 11.57 27.93 58.32
C VAL A 86 12.35 29.25 58.31
N ARG A 87 12.48 29.89 57.15
CA ARG A 87 13.22 31.16 57.01
C ARG A 87 12.62 32.32 57.82
N GLN A 88 11.32 32.27 58.10
CA GLN A 88 10.61 33.29 58.88
C GLN A 88 10.63 32.97 60.39
N ILE A 89 10.50 31.69 60.74
CA ILE A 89 10.35 31.25 62.13
C ILE A 89 11.71 31.06 62.82
N LEU A 90 12.70 30.51 62.10
CA LEU A 90 13.98 30.07 62.63
C LEU A 90 15.17 30.49 61.71
N PRO A 91 15.44 31.80 61.57
CA PRO A 91 16.47 32.32 60.67
C PRO A 91 17.90 31.88 61.07
N GLU A 92 18.17 31.68 62.36
CA GLU A 92 19.51 31.32 62.88
C GLU A 92 19.90 29.85 62.61
N HIS A 93 18.92 28.96 62.47
CA HIS A 93 19.13 27.51 62.25
C HIS A 93 18.47 27.01 60.97
N THR A 94 18.32 27.87 59.96
CA THR A 94 17.57 27.54 58.73
C THR A 94 18.13 26.31 58.00
N GLU A 95 19.46 26.17 57.88
CA GLU A 95 20.06 25.02 57.18
C GLU A 95 19.85 23.69 57.94
N GLU A 96 19.97 23.71 59.26
CA GLU A 96 19.77 22.53 60.10
C GLU A 96 18.29 22.10 60.09
N ALA A 97 17.37 23.06 60.16
CA ALA A 97 15.93 22.82 60.09
C ALA A 97 15.50 22.24 58.73
N ILE A 98 16.03 22.78 57.62
CA ILE A 98 15.75 22.25 56.28
C ILE A 98 16.31 20.83 56.14
N LYS A 99 17.50 20.53 56.66
CA LYS A 99 18.06 19.17 56.66
C LYS A 99 17.18 18.20 57.42
N ALA A 100 16.74 18.55 58.63
CA ALA A 100 15.85 17.71 59.43
C ALA A 100 14.51 17.43 58.73
N LEU A 101 13.90 18.46 58.13
CA LEU A 101 12.66 18.31 57.35
C LEU A 101 12.86 17.46 56.09
N ASN A 102 14.01 17.58 55.41
CA ASN A 102 14.33 16.72 54.26
C ASN A 102 14.44 15.25 54.66
N THR A 103 15.08 14.93 55.79
CA THR A 103 15.13 13.55 56.32
C THR A 103 13.73 13.01 56.61
N ILE A 104 12.83 13.83 57.17
CA ILE A 104 11.43 13.43 57.38
C ILE A 104 10.68 13.22 56.06
N LYS A 105 10.88 14.07 55.05
CA LYS A 105 10.28 13.86 53.72
C LYS A 105 10.75 12.56 53.07
N GLU A 106 12.06 12.26 53.13
CA GLU A 106 12.63 11.01 52.62
C GLU A 106 12.04 9.78 53.33
N LEU A 107 11.85 9.89 54.65
CA LEU A 107 11.20 8.87 55.45
C LEU A 107 9.73 8.67 55.03
N LEU A 108 8.96 9.76 54.93
CA LEU A 108 7.55 9.73 54.52
C LEU A 108 7.36 9.15 53.12
N ILE A 109 8.27 9.44 52.19
CA ILE A 109 8.27 8.85 50.85
C ILE A 109 8.56 7.35 50.90
N SER A 110 9.52 6.94 51.73
CA SER A 110 9.83 5.52 51.92
C SER A 110 8.63 4.76 52.48
N TYR A 111 7.97 5.28 53.52
CA TYR A 111 6.75 4.69 54.09
C TYR A 111 5.58 4.70 53.08
N ALA A 112 5.41 5.78 52.31
CA ALA A 112 4.35 5.86 51.30
C ALA A 112 4.49 4.74 50.23
N GLY A 113 5.70 4.45 49.76
CA GLY A 113 5.90 3.34 48.82
C GLY A 113 5.92 1.95 49.48
N LEU A 114 6.43 1.83 50.72
CA LEU A 114 6.38 0.56 51.47
C LEU A 114 4.95 0.08 51.72
N VAL A 115 4.03 1.01 52.04
CA VAL A 115 2.59 0.71 52.21
C VAL A 115 1.95 0.27 50.88
N ILE A 116 2.46 0.74 49.73
CA ILE A 116 2.00 0.27 48.41
C ILE A 116 2.53 -1.14 48.11
N GLN A 117 3.81 -1.41 48.44
CA GLN A 117 4.44 -2.72 48.18
C GLN A 117 3.93 -3.81 49.14
N MET A 118 3.61 -3.45 50.38
CA MET A 118 3.10 -4.34 51.43
C MET A 118 1.82 -3.77 52.03
N PRO A 119 0.65 -4.02 51.39
CA PRO A 119 -0.63 -3.47 51.83
C PRO A 119 -1.03 -3.92 53.26
N ASP A 120 -0.55 -5.08 53.70
CA ASP A 120 -0.85 -5.69 55.00
C ASP A 120 0.16 -5.28 56.11
N MET A 121 1.08 -4.34 55.84
CA MET A 121 2.12 -3.91 56.79
C MET A 121 1.54 -3.37 58.10
N PHE A 122 0.37 -2.73 58.03
CA PHE A 122 -0.30 -2.12 59.18
C PHE A 122 -1.75 -2.60 59.29
N PRO A 123 -2.34 -2.71 60.50
CA PRO A 123 -3.65 -3.32 60.75
C PRO A 123 -4.86 -2.52 60.21
N ASN A 124 -4.66 -1.47 59.42
CA ASN A 124 -5.69 -0.56 58.96
C ASN A 124 -6.41 -1.13 57.73
N GLY A 125 -7.69 -1.49 57.89
CA GLY A 125 -8.46 -2.37 57.00
C GLY A 125 -8.84 -1.86 55.59
N THR A 126 -8.09 -0.93 54.98
CA THR A 126 -8.24 -0.58 53.55
C THR A 126 -6.95 -0.90 52.81
N THR A 127 -7.00 -1.91 51.92
CA THR A 127 -5.82 -2.33 51.15
C THR A 127 -5.39 -1.23 50.17
N VAL A 128 -4.21 -0.65 50.40
CA VAL A 128 -3.60 0.32 49.50
C VAL A 128 -2.94 -0.45 48.35
N SER A 129 -3.13 0.00 47.12
CA SER A 129 -2.40 -0.52 45.95
C SER A 129 -1.70 0.62 45.21
N ALA A 130 -0.92 0.28 44.17
CA ALA A 130 -0.31 1.25 43.29
C ALA A 130 -1.31 2.24 42.65
N GLN A 131 -2.61 1.89 42.61
CA GLN A 131 -3.65 2.80 42.15
C GLN A 131 -3.76 4.10 42.96
N ALA A 132 -3.28 4.10 44.22
CA ALA A 132 -3.22 5.29 45.06
C ALA A 132 -2.34 6.41 44.47
N LEU A 133 -1.38 6.07 43.60
CA LEU A 133 -0.55 7.04 42.89
C LEU A 133 -1.25 7.66 41.66
N ILE A 134 -2.33 7.07 41.15
CA ILE A 134 -2.99 7.55 39.93
C ILE A 134 -3.48 9.00 40.06
N PRO A 135 -4.17 9.42 41.13
CA PRO A 135 -4.56 10.83 41.31
C PRO A 135 -3.37 11.78 41.31
N THR A 136 -2.26 11.37 41.95
CA THR A 136 -1.01 12.15 42.00
C THR A 136 -0.39 12.30 40.60
N LEU A 137 -0.38 11.22 39.81
CA LEU A 137 0.11 11.27 38.42
C LEU A 137 -0.80 12.12 37.52
N LEU A 138 -2.12 12.01 37.67
CA LEU A 138 -3.08 12.80 36.88
C LEU A 138 -2.94 14.32 37.10
N GLN A 139 -2.58 14.76 38.31
CA GLN A 139 -2.28 16.17 38.59
C GLN A 139 -1.14 16.74 37.73
N LEU A 140 -0.24 15.90 37.21
CA LEU A 140 0.80 16.36 36.28
C LEU A 140 0.23 16.92 34.98
N SER A 141 -1.00 16.57 34.61
CA SER A 141 -1.68 17.14 33.44
C SER A 141 -2.28 18.52 33.69
N SER A 142 -2.56 18.86 34.96
CA SER A 142 -3.30 20.05 35.40
C SER A 142 -2.36 21.19 35.76
N ALA A 143 -1.77 21.84 34.74
CA ALA A 143 -1.04 23.10 34.97
C ALA A 143 -1.99 24.29 35.31
N ASP A 144 -3.28 24.18 34.97
CA ASP A 144 -4.33 25.17 35.27
C ASP A 144 -5.43 24.53 36.14
N GLY A 145 -5.31 24.69 37.45
CA GLY A 145 -6.29 24.66 38.56
C GLY A 145 -7.76 24.19 38.43
N MET A 146 -8.17 23.39 37.44
CA MET A 146 -9.52 22.81 37.38
C MET A 146 -9.44 21.33 37.76
N GLN A 147 -9.84 21.02 39.00
CA GLN A 147 -10.15 19.66 39.42
C GLN A 147 -11.66 19.53 39.60
N ASP A 148 -12.17 18.37 39.18
CA ASP A 148 -13.41 17.83 39.70
C ASP A 148 -13.04 17.06 40.98
N GLU A 149 -13.36 17.63 42.15
CA GLU A 149 -13.11 17.01 43.47
C GLU A 149 -13.81 15.65 43.64
N SER A 150 -14.71 15.28 42.72
CA SER A 150 -15.44 14.01 42.73
C SER A 150 -14.62 12.78 42.28
N LEU A 151 -13.37 12.96 41.82
CA LEU A 151 -12.56 11.89 41.21
C LEU A 151 -11.39 11.34 42.06
N THR A 152 -11.18 11.82 43.30
CA THR A 152 -10.01 11.41 44.10
C THR A 152 -10.39 10.62 45.36
N GLU A 153 -10.27 9.30 45.29
CA GLU A 153 -10.40 8.39 46.44
C GLU A 153 -9.19 8.46 47.39
N TRP A 154 -8.03 8.94 46.92
CA TRP A 154 -6.76 9.01 47.67
C TRP A 154 -6.23 10.44 47.80
N ALA A 155 -5.47 10.71 48.85
CA ALA A 155 -4.80 11.99 49.07
C ALA A 155 -3.70 12.23 48.04
N THR A 156 -3.54 13.50 47.67
CA THR A 156 -2.56 13.95 46.69
C THR A 156 -1.65 15.04 47.26
N PRO A 157 -0.42 15.17 46.75
CA PRO A 157 0.39 16.35 46.98
C PRO A 157 -0.33 17.63 46.55
N SER A 158 0.12 18.78 47.04
CA SER A 158 -0.32 20.07 46.51
C SER A 158 0.07 20.18 45.02
N ILE A 159 -0.78 20.76 44.16
CA ILE A 159 -0.55 20.84 42.70
C ILE A 159 0.86 21.41 42.36
N PRO A 160 1.33 22.50 42.99
CA PRO A 160 2.70 23.00 42.76
C PRO A 160 3.81 22.05 43.18
N ASP A 161 3.54 21.17 44.15
CA ASP A 161 4.51 20.25 44.74
C ASP A 161 4.46 18.83 44.13
N THR A 162 3.45 18.49 43.32
CA THR A 162 3.25 17.16 42.72
C THR A 162 4.48 16.67 41.95
N ALA A 163 5.08 17.52 41.12
CA ALA A 163 6.27 17.17 40.34
C ALA A 163 7.49 16.90 41.25
N GLN A 164 7.61 17.65 42.35
CA GLN A 164 8.69 17.46 43.32
C GLN A 164 8.48 16.17 44.12
N PHE A 165 7.25 15.88 44.56
CA PHE A 165 6.91 14.63 45.21
C PHE A 165 7.27 13.43 44.34
N LEU A 166 6.85 13.42 43.07
CA LEU A 166 7.15 12.32 42.15
C LEU A 166 8.65 12.17 41.92
N LYS A 167 9.39 13.28 41.80
CA LYS A 167 10.85 13.26 41.64
C LYS A 167 11.54 12.60 42.83
N GLU A 168 11.17 12.99 44.05
CA GLU A 168 11.71 12.41 45.28
C GLU A 168 11.29 10.93 45.42
N PHE A 169 10.04 10.59 45.08
CA PHE A 169 9.53 9.22 45.09
C PHE A 169 10.31 8.31 44.13
N VAL A 170 10.41 8.68 42.86
CA VAL A 170 11.15 7.88 41.88
C VAL A 170 12.63 7.79 42.24
N ALA A 171 13.25 8.87 42.75
CA ALA A 171 14.65 8.83 43.17
C ALA A 171 14.90 7.80 44.29
N ARG A 172 13.95 7.65 45.23
CA ARG A 172 14.04 6.68 46.32
C ARG A 172 13.91 5.24 45.82
N PHE A 173 12.89 4.96 45.01
CA PHE A 173 12.55 3.60 44.58
C PHE A 173 13.33 3.12 43.36
N ALA A 174 14.01 4.02 42.63
CA ALA A 174 14.94 3.65 41.56
C ALA A 174 16.15 2.83 42.07
N GLN A 175 16.51 2.96 43.34
CA GLN A 175 17.67 2.27 43.94
C GLN A 175 17.37 0.81 44.28
N ASP A 176 16.11 0.48 44.56
CA ASP A 176 15.67 -0.81 45.08
C ASP A 176 14.97 -1.67 44.00
N ASP A 177 15.03 -1.27 42.72
CA ASP A 177 14.35 -1.88 41.56
C ASP A 177 12.80 -2.05 41.74
N ALA A 178 12.25 -1.31 42.69
CA ALA A 178 10.85 -1.35 43.14
C ALA A 178 9.92 -0.44 42.33
N LEU A 179 10.43 0.22 41.28
CA LEU A 179 9.66 1.18 40.49
C LEU A 179 8.53 0.53 39.71
N GLU A 180 8.68 -0.73 39.28
CA GLU A 180 7.65 -1.43 38.52
C GLU A 180 6.39 -1.69 39.37
N GLU A 181 6.57 -2.20 40.59
CA GLU A 181 5.46 -2.53 41.52
C GLU A 181 4.71 -1.29 42.01
N THR A 182 5.37 -0.13 42.01
CA THR A 182 4.81 1.15 42.48
C THR A 182 4.36 2.01 41.30
N VAL A 183 5.26 2.80 40.72
CA VAL A 183 4.94 3.76 39.65
C VAL A 183 4.57 3.04 38.36
N GLY A 184 5.22 1.94 38.02
CA GLY A 184 4.92 1.14 36.83
C GLY A 184 3.50 0.59 36.83
N ALA A 185 3.05 -0.01 37.93
CA ALA A 185 1.70 -0.50 38.12
C ALA A 185 0.66 0.63 38.09
N ALA A 186 0.98 1.80 38.65
CA ALA A 186 0.13 2.99 38.56
C ALA A 186 -0.01 3.50 37.11
N LEU A 187 1.10 3.59 36.36
CA LEU A 187 1.09 3.96 34.94
C LEU A 187 0.31 2.95 34.09
N LEU A 188 0.44 1.65 34.37
CA LEU A 188 -0.34 0.60 33.71
C LEU A 188 -1.84 0.76 34.00
N GLY A 189 -2.22 1.02 35.26
CA GLY A 189 -3.61 1.31 35.62
C GLY A 189 -4.16 2.54 34.90
N MET A 190 -3.35 3.59 34.72
CA MET A 190 -3.74 4.77 33.94
C MET A 190 -4.02 4.43 32.47
N THR A 191 -3.14 3.67 31.82
CA THR A 191 -3.36 3.33 30.41
C THR A 191 -4.50 2.34 30.23
N GLN A 192 -4.72 1.42 31.19
CA GLN A 192 -5.88 0.54 31.21
C GLN A 192 -7.20 1.31 31.36
N ARG A 193 -7.26 2.42 32.10
CA ARG A 193 -8.47 3.29 32.14
C ARG A 193 -8.84 3.86 30.77
N VAL A 194 -7.88 4.10 29.87
CA VAL A 194 -8.18 4.48 28.49
C VAL A 194 -8.87 3.34 27.73
N ARG A 195 -8.47 2.09 28.00
CA ARG A 195 -9.06 0.88 27.41
C ARG A 195 -10.43 0.51 28.01
N ASP A 196 -10.61 0.66 29.31
CA ASP A 196 -11.77 0.12 30.04
C ASP A 196 -12.80 1.20 30.40
N GLY A 197 -12.45 2.47 30.27
CA GLY A 197 -13.24 3.59 30.80
C GLY A 197 -13.06 3.74 32.31
N TYR A 198 -13.88 4.59 32.94
CA TYR A 198 -13.83 4.86 34.39
C TYR A 198 -14.57 3.82 35.26
N THR A 199 -15.08 2.73 34.69
CA THR A 199 -15.82 1.70 35.42
C THR A 199 -14.91 0.88 36.34
N ARG A 200 -15.25 0.87 37.65
CA ARG A 200 -14.60 0.11 38.75
C ARG A 200 -14.44 -1.38 38.42
N ASP A 201 -13.24 -1.90 38.67
CA ASP A 201 -12.89 -3.32 38.91
C ASP A 201 -13.74 -4.39 38.21
N ALA A 202 -13.46 -4.63 36.93
CA ALA A 202 -13.88 -5.86 36.25
C ALA A 202 -12.86 -7.00 36.45
N ILE A 203 -12.57 -7.35 37.70
CA ILE A 203 -12.00 -8.66 38.07
C ILE A 203 -12.87 -9.24 39.19
N THR A 204 -14.11 -9.62 38.88
CA THR A 204 -14.81 -10.75 39.54
C THR A 204 -15.95 -11.23 38.64
N ASN A 205 -16.04 -12.55 38.48
CA ASN A 205 -17.12 -13.32 37.83
C ASN A 205 -17.06 -13.48 36.29
N SER A 206 -16.17 -14.36 35.84
CA SER A 206 -16.39 -15.13 34.61
C SER A 206 -17.07 -16.47 34.94
N SER A 207 -18.40 -16.50 34.88
CA SER A 207 -19.14 -17.75 34.74
C SER A 207 -20.43 -17.50 33.95
N SER A 208 -20.37 -17.71 32.63
CA SER A 208 -21.57 -17.92 31.82
C SER A 208 -21.37 -19.16 30.94
N ALA A 209 -22.29 -20.10 31.10
CA ALA A 209 -22.32 -21.40 30.44
C ALA A 209 -22.52 -21.27 28.92
N PRO A 210 -22.08 -22.27 28.12
CA PRO A 210 -22.23 -22.23 26.67
C PRO A 210 -23.68 -22.53 26.26
N ALA A 211 -24.26 -21.64 25.44
CA ALA A 211 -25.54 -21.88 24.76
C ALA A 211 -25.31 -22.69 23.47
N GLU A 212 -26.17 -23.69 23.24
CA GLU A 212 -26.16 -24.59 22.09
C GLU A 212 -26.44 -23.89 20.74
N PRO A 213 -25.94 -24.42 19.61
CA PRO A 213 -26.18 -23.86 18.28
C PRO A 213 -27.50 -24.37 17.68
N SER A 214 -28.40 -23.46 17.32
CA SER A 214 -29.58 -23.77 16.50
C SER A 214 -29.24 -23.79 15.00
N GLN A 215 -29.73 -24.83 14.32
CA GLN A 215 -29.56 -25.08 12.90
C GLN A 215 -30.46 -24.17 12.06
N ASN A 216 -29.89 -23.44 11.09
CA ASN A 216 -30.63 -22.83 9.97
C ASN A 216 -29.87 -23.04 8.66
N ASN A 217 -30.00 -24.24 8.07
CA ASN A 217 -29.30 -24.65 6.84
C ASN A 217 -29.90 -24.08 5.54
N VAL A 218 -31.06 -23.41 5.57
CA VAL A 218 -31.74 -22.91 4.35
C VAL A 218 -31.29 -21.50 3.94
N GLN A 219 -30.81 -20.69 4.90
CA GLN A 219 -30.25 -19.35 4.62
C GLN A 219 -28.84 -19.40 4.00
N ASN A 220 -28.07 -20.45 4.30
CA ASN A 220 -26.69 -20.61 3.84
C ASN A 220 -26.60 -20.88 2.32
N VAL A 221 -27.59 -21.59 1.77
CA VAL A 221 -27.62 -21.94 0.34
C VAL A 221 -27.94 -20.73 -0.54
N LEU A 222 -28.70 -19.75 -0.04
CA LEU A 222 -29.08 -18.55 -0.80
C LEU A 222 -28.07 -17.40 -0.67
N ALA A 223 -27.37 -17.27 0.47
CA ALA A 223 -26.24 -16.33 0.61
C ALA A 223 -25.09 -16.65 -0.36
N GLN A 224 -24.82 -17.95 -0.58
CA GLN A 224 -23.89 -18.43 -1.62
C GLN A 224 -24.35 -18.06 -3.05
N MET A 225 -25.65 -18.12 -3.35
CA MET A 225 -26.18 -17.75 -4.68
C MET A 225 -26.10 -16.24 -4.97
N LEU A 226 -26.08 -15.38 -3.95
CA LEU A 226 -25.97 -13.93 -4.10
C LEU A 226 -24.52 -13.44 -4.18
N GLY A 227 -23.55 -14.35 -4.04
CA GLY A 227 -22.12 -14.04 -3.92
C GLY A 227 -21.80 -13.07 -2.77
N VAL A 228 -22.74 -12.89 -1.84
CA VAL A 228 -22.55 -12.15 -0.60
C VAL A 228 -21.83 -13.15 0.29
N SER A 229 -20.52 -12.98 0.45
CA SER A 229 -19.82 -13.67 1.54
C SER A 229 -20.60 -13.34 2.80
N GLU A 230 -20.88 -14.31 3.68
CA GLU A 230 -21.31 -13.96 5.02
C GLU A 230 -20.37 -12.84 5.51
N PRO A 231 -20.86 -11.76 6.15
CA PRO A 231 -19.99 -11.07 7.07
C PRO A 231 -19.53 -12.16 8.01
N ARG A 232 -18.26 -12.61 7.88
CA ARG A 232 -17.62 -13.62 8.76
C ARG A 232 -18.28 -13.45 10.09
N THR A 233 -19.16 -14.38 10.53
CA THR A 233 -20.08 -14.15 11.65
C THR A 233 -19.36 -13.34 12.69
N SER A 234 -19.59 -12.03 12.62
CA SER A 234 -18.87 -11.11 13.43
C SER A 234 -19.66 -11.24 14.69
N ARG A 235 -19.18 -12.13 15.57
CA ARG A 235 -19.51 -12.04 16.99
C ARG A 235 -19.18 -10.64 17.55
N ASP A 236 -18.70 -9.70 16.73
CA ASP A 236 -18.70 -8.25 16.90
C ASP A 236 -20.08 -7.60 17.06
N ASN A 237 -21.20 -8.34 17.07
CA ASN A 237 -22.46 -7.80 17.60
C ASN A 237 -22.43 -7.53 19.12
N HIS A 238 -21.30 -7.83 19.79
CA HIS A 238 -20.97 -7.28 21.10
C HIS A 238 -19.50 -6.84 21.15
N VAL A 239 -19.14 -5.78 20.43
CA VAL A 239 -18.16 -4.84 20.97
C VAL A 239 -18.92 -3.53 21.18
N GLU A 240 -19.68 -3.47 22.27
CA GLU A 240 -20.00 -2.17 22.86
C GLU A 240 -18.66 -1.44 23.07
N ASP A 241 -18.61 -0.14 22.77
CA ASP A 241 -17.41 0.71 22.89
C ASP A 241 -16.75 0.51 24.27
N SER A 242 -15.86 -0.47 24.38
CA SER A 242 -15.12 -0.74 25.61
C SER A 242 -13.97 0.25 25.62
N GLY A 243 -14.14 1.34 26.37
CA GLY A 243 -13.11 2.34 26.62
C GLY A 243 -13.39 3.75 26.10
N MET A 244 -12.41 4.62 26.34
CA MET A 244 -12.44 5.99 25.87
C MET A 244 -12.25 6.03 24.34
N THR A 245 -13.09 6.80 23.65
CA THR A 245 -12.99 6.98 22.20
C THR A 245 -12.18 8.23 21.85
N LEU A 246 -11.57 8.24 20.66
CA LEU A 246 -10.83 9.40 20.16
C LEU A 246 -11.67 10.70 20.23
N ALA A 247 -12.97 10.61 19.88
CA ALA A 247 -13.89 11.74 19.88
C ALA A 247 -14.27 12.25 21.27
N GLY A 248 -14.17 11.41 22.32
CA GLY A 248 -14.57 11.77 23.69
C GLY A 248 -13.56 12.66 24.42
N LEU A 249 -12.30 12.71 23.98
CA LEU A 249 -11.19 13.50 24.58
C LEU A 249 -10.86 13.20 26.06
N GLU A 250 -11.60 12.34 26.75
CA GLU A 250 -11.38 11.91 28.15
C GLU A 250 -10.00 11.27 28.38
N TRP A 251 -9.40 10.72 27.32
CA TRP A 251 -8.07 10.13 27.34
C TRP A 251 -6.94 11.17 27.45
N ARG A 252 -7.21 12.44 27.09
CA ARG A 252 -6.18 13.48 26.94
C ARG A 252 -5.45 13.81 28.25
N PRO A 253 -6.13 14.03 29.39
CA PRO A 253 -5.43 14.28 30.66
C PRO A 253 -4.54 13.10 31.07
N ILE A 254 -5.01 11.87 30.87
CA ILE A 254 -4.27 10.64 31.19
C ILE A 254 -2.98 10.58 30.36
N GLN A 255 -3.09 10.73 29.04
CA GLN A 255 -1.93 10.66 28.14
C GLN A 255 -0.94 11.80 28.41
N GLN A 256 -1.44 13.01 28.70
CA GLN A 256 -0.61 14.17 29.05
C GLN A 256 0.14 13.95 30.37
N ALA A 257 -0.52 13.40 31.39
CA ALA A 257 0.08 13.07 32.66
C ALA A 257 1.22 12.05 32.50
N VAL A 258 1.01 10.98 31.72
CA VAL A 258 2.07 10.00 31.42
C VAL A 258 3.21 10.67 30.64
N ALA A 259 2.92 11.51 29.64
CA ALA A 259 3.95 12.24 28.89
C ALA A 259 4.81 13.14 29.79
N ASN A 260 4.18 13.86 30.73
CA ASN A 260 4.87 14.72 31.70
C ASN A 260 5.66 13.88 32.72
N ALA A 261 5.14 12.75 33.19
CA ALA A 261 5.87 11.83 34.07
C ALA A 261 7.16 11.30 33.40
N MET A 262 7.09 10.96 32.11
CA MET A 262 8.24 10.50 31.33
C MET A 262 9.31 11.58 31.10
N GLU A 263 9.07 12.85 31.42
CA GLU A 263 10.15 13.86 31.39
C GLU A 263 11.17 13.66 32.52
N TYR A 264 10.78 12.93 33.57
CA TYR A 264 11.71 12.56 34.61
C TYR A 264 12.65 11.44 34.15
N LYS A 265 13.91 11.82 33.86
CA LYS A 265 14.91 10.94 33.23
C LYS A 265 15.09 9.56 33.91
N PRO A 266 15.19 9.42 35.25
CA PRO A 266 15.30 8.11 35.89
C PRO A 266 14.07 7.22 35.63
N LEU A 267 12.86 7.79 35.62
CA LEU A 267 11.64 7.05 35.29
C LEU A 267 11.65 6.61 33.82
N ALA A 268 11.97 7.52 32.90
CA ALA A 268 12.04 7.21 31.47
C ALA A 268 13.12 6.17 31.13
N GLN A 269 14.18 6.08 31.94
CA GLN A 269 15.21 5.07 31.80
C GLN A 269 14.74 3.68 32.30
N ALA A 270 13.93 3.64 33.37
CA ALA A 270 13.44 2.40 33.96
C ALA A 270 12.22 1.80 33.24
N VAL A 271 11.31 2.62 32.70
CA VAL A 271 10.06 2.11 32.11
C VAL A 271 10.27 1.04 31.02
N PRO A 272 11.23 1.16 30.10
CA PRO A 272 11.47 0.13 29.09
C PRO A 272 11.92 -1.22 29.65
N SER A 273 12.40 -1.30 30.91
CA SER A 273 12.77 -2.56 31.56
C SER A 273 11.62 -3.23 32.30
N PHE A 274 10.48 -2.56 32.48
CA PHE A 274 9.30 -3.15 33.12
C PHE A 274 8.71 -4.28 32.28
N ALA A 275 8.28 -5.37 32.92
CA ALA A 275 7.60 -6.48 32.25
C ALA A 275 6.30 -6.03 31.56
N CYS A 276 5.63 -5.01 32.10
CA CYS A 276 4.43 -4.43 31.48
C CYS A 276 4.70 -3.65 30.19
N PHE A 277 5.95 -3.22 29.92
CA PHE A 277 6.29 -2.50 28.69
C PHE A 277 6.32 -3.44 27.48
N MET A 278 6.93 -4.61 27.63
CA MET A 278 7.00 -5.68 26.63
C MET A 278 6.47 -7.01 27.19
N PRO A 279 5.15 -7.14 27.36
CA PRO A 279 4.57 -8.36 27.90
C PRO A 279 4.71 -9.51 26.90
N ASN A 280 4.94 -10.72 27.39
CA ASN A 280 5.00 -11.93 26.57
C ASN A 280 3.60 -12.40 26.19
N VAL A 281 3.00 -11.77 25.18
CA VAL A 281 1.63 -12.02 24.72
C VAL A 281 1.54 -12.11 23.18
N PRO A 282 0.50 -12.76 22.63
CA PRO A 282 0.25 -12.76 21.19
C PRO A 282 -0.01 -11.34 20.62
N ALA A 283 0.19 -11.17 19.30
CA ALA A 283 0.04 -9.87 18.61
C ALA A 283 -1.23 -9.07 18.95
N PRO A 284 -2.46 -9.64 18.91
CA PRO A 284 -3.68 -8.87 19.23
C PRO A 284 -3.78 -8.46 20.70
N MET A 285 -3.07 -9.14 21.60
CA MET A 285 -3.09 -8.83 23.03
C MET A 285 -2.04 -7.79 23.40
N LEU A 286 -1.03 -7.57 22.56
CA LEU A 286 0.01 -6.58 22.79
C LEU A 286 -0.58 -5.16 22.94
N GLU A 287 -1.56 -4.82 22.11
CA GLU A 287 -2.21 -3.50 22.15
C GLU A 287 -3.08 -3.28 23.41
N THR A 288 -3.44 -4.33 24.14
CA THR A 288 -4.31 -4.25 25.33
C THR A 288 -3.55 -4.50 26.63
N HIS A 289 -2.45 -5.25 26.60
CA HIS A 289 -1.70 -5.66 27.80
C HIS A 289 -0.37 -4.91 27.96
N SER A 290 0.19 -4.33 26.88
CA SER A 290 1.39 -3.49 27.01
C SER A 290 1.04 -2.13 27.60
N LEU A 291 2.00 -1.56 28.33
CA LEU A 291 1.87 -0.26 28.97
C LEU A 291 1.37 0.83 28.00
N LEU A 292 1.97 0.93 26.82
CA LEU A 292 1.63 1.95 25.81
C LEU A 292 0.55 1.50 24.81
N GLY A 293 0.16 0.22 24.83
CA GLY A 293 -0.82 -0.36 23.92
C GLY A 293 -2.12 0.45 23.83
N PRO A 294 -2.79 0.74 24.96
CA PRO A 294 -4.03 1.53 24.96
C PRO A 294 -3.91 2.91 24.30
N PHE A 295 -2.77 3.59 24.45
CA PHE A 295 -2.55 4.88 23.78
C PHE A 295 -2.30 4.72 22.28
N PHE A 296 -1.60 3.66 21.87
CA PHE A 296 -1.42 3.35 20.45
C PHE A 296 -2.73 2.90 19.78
N ARG A 297 -3.71 2.38 20.52
CA ARG A 297 -5.02 2.02 19.96
C ARG A 297 -5.87 3.22 19.57
N LEU A 298 -5.70 4.40 20.20
CA LEU A 298 -6.54 5.58 19.96
C LEU A 298 -6.42 6.08 18.50
N SER A 299 -7.47 5.87 17.72
CA SER A 299 -7.55 6.26 16.31
C SER A 299 -9.01 6.35 15.85
N CYS A 300 -9.23 6.45 14.54
CA CYS A 300 -10.57 6.46 13.93
C CYS A 300 -10.88 5.21 13.10
N PHE A 301 -10.03 4.18 13.09
CA PHE A 301 -10.34 2.96 12.35
C PHE A 301 -11.50 2.18 13.00
N ALA A 302 -12.38 1.64 12.15
CA ALA A 302 -13.56 0.92 12.58
C ALA A 302 -13.27 -0.49 13.15
N ASP A 303 -12.03 -0.96 13.07
CA ASP A 303 -11.62 -2.24 13.66
C ASP A 303 -11.57 -2.19 15.19
N VAL A 304 -11.34 -1.00 15.76
CA VAL A 304 -11.39 -0.75 17.21
C VAL A 304 -12.60 0.11 17.57
N PHE A 305 -12.93 1.13 16.78
CA PHE A 305 -13.96 2.13 17.10
C PHE A 305 -15.05 2.22 16.02
N PRO A 306 -15.86 1.18 15.82
CA PRO A 306 -16.93 1.18 14.80
C PRO A 306 -17.98 2.27 15.05
N ALA A 307 -18.18 2.69 16.30
CA ALA A 307 -19.10 3.76 16.64
C ALA A 307 -18.66 5.13 16.09
N ILE A 308 -17.35 5.39 15.96
CA ILE A 308 -16.85 6.62 15.33
C ILE A 308 -17.27 6.66 13.86
N ALA A 309 -17.03 5.57 13.13
CA ALA A 309 -17.44 5.47 11.72
C ALA A 309 -18.95 5.69 11.56
N LYS A 310 -19.75 5.03 12.41
CA LYS A 310 -21.21 5.14 12.38
C LYS A 310 -21.71 6.55 12.74
N LYS A 311 -21.22 7.17 13.83
CA LYS A 311 -21.70 8.49 14.28
C LYS A 311 -21.22 9.61 13.35
N SER A 312 -19.95 9.58 12.95
CA SER A 312 -19.33 10.66 12.18
C SER A 312 -19.60 10.58 10.68
N PHE A 313 -19.85 9.38 10.12
CA PHE A 313 -19.89 9.19 8.66
C PHE A 313 -21.07 8.33 8.14
N SER A 314 -22.11 8.04 8.96
CA SER A 314 -23.34 7.40 8.43
C SER A 314 -24.05 8.29 7.40
N ASP A 315 -24.81 7.66 6.50
CA ASP A 315 -25.70 8.35 5.56
C ASP A 315 -24.97 9.37 4.67
N TYR A 316 -23.72 9.07 4.30
CA TYR A 316 -22.79 9.95 3.58
C TYR A 316 -23.43 10.67 2.39
N LYS A 317 -24.26 9.98 1.60
CA LYS A 317 -24.93 10.56 0.42
C LYS A 317 -25.92 11.68 0.73
N SER A 318 -26.40 11.77 1.98
CA SER A 318 -27.38 12.75 2.43
C SER A 318 -26.77 13.91 3.22
N ARG A 319 -25.52 13.79 3.69
CA ARG A 319 -24.84 14.82 4.48
C ARG A 319 -24.22 15.89 3.60
N SER A 320 -24.11 17.11 4.13
CA SER A 320 -23.40 18.18 3.42
C SER A 320 -21.88 17.93 3.42
N VAL A 321 -21.20 18.36 2.36
CA VAL A 321 -19.73 18.24 2.25
C VAL A 321 -19.03 18.96 3.41
N THR A 322 -19.53 20.12 3.82
CA THR A 322 -18.97 20.92 4.92
C THR A 322 -19.05 20.21 6.28
N GLU A 323 -20.16 19.52 6.59
CA GLU A 323 -20.28 18.76 7.84
C GLU A 323 -19.32 17.57 7.90
N LEU A 324 -19.13 16.90 6.76
CA LEU A 324 -18.18 15.79 6.62
C LEU A 324 -16.74 16.30 6.79
N GLU A 325 -16.40 17.44 6.19
CA GLU A 325 -15.09 18.08 6.37
C GLU A 325 -14.84 18.50 7.83
N ASN A 326 -15.82 19.10 8.50
CA ASN A 326 -15.72 19.48 9.90
C ASN A 326 -15.50 18.26 10.82
N SER A 327 -16.23 17.18 10.58
CA SER A 327 -16.08 15.92 11.31
C SER A 327 -14.69 15.31 11.09
N THR A 328 -14.24 15.31 9.83
CA THR A 328 -12.91 14.82 9.42
C THR A 328 -11.80 15.63 10.08
N ASN A 329 -11.90 16.97 10.07
CA ASN A 329 -10.89 17.86 10.65
C ASN A 329 -10.82 17.72 12.18
N SER A 330 -11.96 17.61 12.85
CA SER A 330 -12.02 17.41 14.30
C SER A 330 -11.32 16.12 14.72
N LEU A 331 -11.58 15.01 14.01
CA LEU A 331 -10.92 13.73 14.25
C LEU A 331 -9.41 13.80 13.94
N ARG A 332 -9.00 14.47 12.86
CA ARG A 332 -7.57 14.66 12.53
C ARG A 332 -6.83 15.44 13.60
N MET A 333 -7.41 16.52 14.13
CA MET A 333 -6.82 17.27 15.24
C MET A 333 -6.63 16.40 16.48
N ALA A 334 -7.61 15.55 16.81
CA ALA A 334 -7.49 14.60 17.92
C ALA A 334 -6.36 13.57 17.67
N ILE A 335 -6.26 13.02 16.45
CA ILE A 335 -5.18 12.09 16.05
C ILE A 335 -3.82 12.76 16.21
N ASP A 336 -3.66 14.00 15.73
CA ASP A 336 -2.38 14.72 15.81
C ASP A 336 -1.94 14.90 17.27
N VAL A 337 -2.87 15.18 18.19
CA VAL A 337 -2.58 15.28 19.64
C VAL A 337 -2.16 13.92 20.21
N VAL A 338 -2.91 12.84 19.93
CA VAL A 338 -2.55 11.48 20.37
C VAL A 338 -1.14 11.12 19.89
N GLN A 339 -0.88 11.31 18.60
CA GLN A 339 0.38 10.96 17.97
C GLN A 339 1.56 11.79 18.48
N ALA A 340 1.35 13.10 18.70
CA ALA A 340 2.38 13.97 19.27
C ALA A 340 2.77 13.55 20.69
N ASN A 341 1.80 13.20 21.53
CA ASN A 341 2.05 12.73 22.89
C ASN A 341 2.66 11.33 22.94
N ASN A 342 2.22 10.40 22.08
CA ASN A 342 2.85 9.10 21.91
C ASN A 342 4.33 9.24 21.56
N PHE A 343 4.66 10.13 20.62
CA PHE A 343 6.05 10.43 20.29
C PHE A 343 6.81 11.07 21.46
N ARG A 344 6.22 12.02 22.19
CA ARG A 344 6.87 12.65 23.35
C ARG A 344 7.25 11.62 24.41
N ILE A 345 6.33 10.70 24.75
CA ILE A 345 6.55 9.58 25.68
C ILE A 345 7.74 8.74 25.23
N VAL A 346 7.71 8.22 24.00
CA VAL A 346 8.75 7.31 23.49
C VAL A 346 10.09 8.03 23.28
N ASN A 347 10.07 9.27 22.81
CA ASN A 347 11.28 10.08 22.64
C ASN A 347 11.98 10.37 23.97
N SER A 348 11.24 10.57 25.06
CA SER A 348 11.84 10.69 26.40
C SER A 348 12.58 9.42 26.81
N MET A 349 12.00 8.23 26.56
CA MET A 349 12.64 6.93 26.84
C MET A 349 13.92 6.74 26.00
N VAL A 350 13.84 7.00 24.70
CA VAL A 350 14.98 6.89 23.77
C VAL A 350 16.13 7.83 24.15
N ARG A 351 15.81 9.02 24.68
CA ARG A 351 16.81 10.01 25.11
C ARG A 351 17.34 9.77 26.53
N ALA A 352 16.70 8.92 27.32
CA ALA A 352 17.08 8.69 28.71
C ALA A 352 18.42 7.94 28.84
N GLY A 353 18.69 6.97 27.97
CA GLY A 353 19.92 6.16 28.02
C GLY A 353 20.12 5.26 26.79
N THR A 354 21.26 4.56 26.73
CA THR A 354 21.55 3.56 25.67
C THR A 354 20.71 2.30 25.83
N ASP A 355 20.63 1.75 27.04
CA ASP A 355 19.84 0.54 27.34
C ASP A 355 18.34 0.76 27.09
N ALA A 356 17.78 1.85 27.64
CA ALA A 356 16.38 2.24 27.41
C ALA A 356 16.05 2.37 25.91
N ARG A 357 16.95 2.97 25.12
CA ARG A 357 16.81 3.09 23.67
C ARG A 357 16.84 1.74 22.98
N ASP A 358 17.75 0.84 23.34
CA ASP A 358 17.81 -0.49 22.73
C ASP A 358 16.55 -1.32 23.05
N ARG A 359 16.01 -1.21 24.26
CA ARG A 359 14.73 -1.85 24.63
C ARG A 359 13.54 -1.29 23.84
N VAL A 360 13.51 0.03 23.59
CA VAL A 360 12.49 0.63 22.71
C VAL A 360 12.62 0.11 21.26
N LEU A 361 13.83 -0.01 20.73
CA LEU A 361 14.06 -0.65 19.44
C LEU A 361 13.65 -2.13 19.45
N GLY A 362 13.88 -2.83 20.57
CA GLY A 362 13.42 -4.18 20.84
C GLY A 362 11.89 -4.29 20.79
N PHE A 363 11.17 -3.33 21.38
CA PHE A 363 9.71 -3.25 21.29
C PHE A 363 9.23 -3.10 19.84
N PHE A 364 9.85 -2.21 19.05
CA PHE A 364 9.52 -2.08 17.63
C PHE A 364 9.82 -3.36 16.84
N GLY A 365 10.94 -4.02 17.12
CA GLY A 365 11.27 -5.33 16.56
C GLY A 365 10.23 -6.41 16.91
N LEU A 366 9.81 -6.46 18.18
CA LEU A 366 8.78 -7.36 18.67
C LEU A 366 7.45 -7.12 17.94
N VAL A 367 7.03 -5.86 17.80
CA VAL A 367 5.83 -5.49 17.03
C VAL A 367 5.91 -6.02 15.60
N CYS A 368 7.04 -5.84 14.91
CA CYS A 368 7.26 -6.36 13.56
C CYS A 368 7.23 -7.90 13.51
N SER A 369 7.86 -8.57 14.47
CA SER A 369 7.95 -10.03 14.52
C SER A 369 6.60 -10.70 14.75
N LEU A 370 5.84 -10.25 15.75
CA LEU A 370 4.52 -10.80 16.09
C LEU A 370 3.48 -10.53 15.00
N ASN A 371 3.67 -9.46 14.23
CA ASN A 371 2.77 -9.06 13.15
C ASN A 371 3.25 -9.43 11.75
N ALA A 372 4.22 -10.34 11.60
CA ALA A 372 4.72 -10.74 10.28
C ALA A 372 3.59 -11.22 9.34
N LYS A 373 2.56 -11.90 9.87
CA LYS A 373 1.37 -12.35 9.13
C LYS A 373 0.54 -11.21 8.53
N ARG A 374 0.70 -9.96 8.97
CA ARG A 374 0.02 -8.80 8.34
C ARG A 374 0.45 -8.59 6.90
N GLY A 375 1.65 -9.05 6.51
CA GLY A 375 2.13 -9.02 5.12
C GLY A 375 1.46 -10.05 4.19
N ALA A 376 0.74 -11.04 4.73
CA ALA A 376 0.06 -12.05 3.92
C ALA A 376 -1.18 -11.49 3.19
N MET A 377 -1.51 -12.07 2.04
CA MET A 377 -2.67 -11.69 1.22
C MET A 377 -3.97 -11.71 2.04
N GLN A 378 -4.19 -12.78 2.81
CA GLN A 378 -5.29 -12.86 3.77
C GLN A 378 -4.71 -13.14 5.16
N ALA A 379 -4.94 -12.21 6.08
CA ALA A 379 -4.56 -12.35 7.47
C ALA A 379 -5.81 -12.51 8.33
N SER A 380 -5.77 -13.43 9.29
CA SER A 380 -6.84 -13.60 10.27
C SER A 380 -6.74 -12.48 11.32
N SER A 381 -7.83 -11.75 11.56
CA SER A 381 -7.89 -10.70 12.59
C SER A 381 -7.58 -11.21 14.00
N ARG A 382 -7.67 -12.53 14.24
CA ARG A 382 -7.35 -13.16 15.54
C ARG A 382 -5.85 -13.37 15.77
N GLU A 383 -5.02 -13.16 14.74
CA GLU A 383 -3.58 -13.43 14.80
C GLU A 383 -2.73 -12.17 14.67
N ILE A 384 -3.34 -11.02 14.42
CA ILE A 384 -2.65 -9.76 14.13
C ILE A 384 -3.18 -8.63 15.01
N SER A 385 -2.33 -7.65 15.31
CA SER A 385 -2.75 -6.39 15.95
C SER A 385 -3.62 -5.56 15.00
N THR A 386 -4.34 -4.59 15.54
CA THR A 386 -5.25 -3.69 14.79
C THR A 386 -4.51 -2.67 13.93
N ASP A 387 -5.17 -2.11 12.93
CA ASP A 387 -4.60 -1.06 12.09
C ASP A 387 -4.36 0.22 12.91
N SER A 388 -5.26 0.51 13.86
CA SER A 388 -5.12 1.61 14.80
C SER A 388 -3.79 1.57 15.56
N PHE A 389 -3.50 0.44 16.20
CA PHE A 389 -2.25 0.23 16.92
C PHE A 389 -1.03 0.35 16.00
N MET A 390 -1.04 -0.38 14.88
CA MET A 390 0.11 -0.46 13.98
C MET A 390 0.46 0.89 13.34
N VAL A 391 -0.54 1.66 12.89
CA VAL A 391 -0.32 2.97 12.26
C VAL A 391 0.21 3.99 13.26
N ASN A 392 -0.26 3.98 14.51
CA ASN A 392 0.26 4.90 15.53
C ASN A 392 1.69 4.55 15.99
N VAL A 393 2.04 3.26 16.06
CA VAL A 393 3.44 2.85 16.29
C VAL A 393 4.32 3.28 15.12
N TYR A 394 3.86 3.07 13.89
CA TYR A 394 4.57 3.51 12.69
C TYR A 394 4.77 5.03 12.64
N ASP A 395 3.79 5.83 13.08
CA ASP A 395 3.93 7.28 13.17
C ASP A 395 5.08 7.71 14.10
N VAL A 396 5.26 7.02 15.23
CA VAL A 396 6.40 7.28 16.14
C VAL A 396 7.73 6.98 15.43
N VAL A 397 7.83 5.85 14.72
CA VAL A 397 9.03 5.49 13.95
C VAL A 397 9.30 6.52 12.85
N LEU A 398 8.27 6.96 12.12
CA LEU A 398 8.39 8.01 11.11
C LEU A 398 8.91 9.32 11.72
N ARG A 399 8.41 9.74 12.88
CA ARG A 399 8.90 10.96 13.56
C ARG A 399 10.38 10.85 13.95
N PHE A 400 10.87 9.67 14.32
CA PHE A 400 12.31 9.43 14.50
C PHE A 400 13.08 9.45 13.17
N ALA A 401 12.43 9.12 12.06
CA ALA A 401 13.03 9.15 10.72
C ALA A 401 13.17 10.56 10.14
N MET A 402 12.25 11.48 10.47
CA MET A 402 12.20 12.83 9.89
C MET A 402 13.53 13.61 9.97
N PRO A 403 14.30 13.58 11.08
CA PRO A 403 15.57 14.30 11.17
C PRO A 403 16.68 13.82 10.22
N PHE A 404 16.57 12.62 9.64
CA PHE A 404 17.53 12.09 8.67
C PHE A 404 16.95 11.91 7.27
N ALA A 405 15.63 11.74 7.15
CA ALA A 405 14.91 11.68 5.89
C ALA A 405 14.63 13.09 5.29
N GLU A 406 15.51 14.06 5.54
CA GLU A 406 15.38 15.42 4.96
C GLU A 406 15.48 15.39 3.42
N LEU A 407 14.89 16.39 2.75
CA LEU A 407 14.86 16.45 1.28
C LEU A 407 16.25 16.48 0.64
N SER A 408 17.25 17.06 1.31
CA SER A 408 18.66 17.07 0.89
C SER A 408 19.36 15.71 1.02
N CYS A 409 18.76 14.76 1.72
CA CYS A 409 19.33 13.42 1.98
C CYS A 409 20.76 13.45 2.55
N SER A 410 21.17 14.47 3.32
CA SER A 410 22.57 14.63 3.78
C SER A 410 23.08 13.51 4.69
N LYS A 411 22.15 12.75 5.30
CA LYS A 411 22.46 11.64 6.21
C LYS A 411 22.25 10.26 5.59
N ILE A 412 22.06 10.18 4.27
CA ILE A 412 21.83 8.93 3.55
C ILE A 412 22.98 7.92 3.75
N ASP A 413 24.21 8.41 3.91
CA ASP A 413 25.41 7.60 4.19
C ASP A 413 25.44 6.95 5.56
N ARG A 414 24.56 7.36 6.47
CA ARG A 414 24.48 6.76 7.81
C ARG A 414 23.71 5.46 7.82
N ILE A 415 23.07 5.09 6.71
CA ILE A 415 22.32 3.84 6.58
C ILE A 415 23.29 2.72 6.19
N ASP A 416 23.53 1.80 7.13
CA ASP A 416 24.37 0.64 6.87
C ASP A 416 23.55 -0.46 6.17
N VAL A 417 23.90 -0.73 4.90
CA VAL A 417 23.22 -1.73 4.06
C VAL A 417 23.36 -3.14 4.62
N LYS A 418 24.43 -3.43 5.37
CA LYS A 418 24.69 -4.75 5.97
C LYS A 418 23.80 -5.04 7.17
N TYR A 419 22.95 -4.11 7.59
CA TYR A 419 22.05 -4.28 8.73
C TYR A 419 21.16 -5.52 8.61
N LEU A 420 20.51 -5.73 7.47
CA LEU A 420 19.60 -6.86 7.27
C LEU A 420 20.28 -8.23 7.34
N ARG A 421 21.62 -8.27 7.18
CA ARG A 421 22.42 -9.47 7.31
C ARG A 421 22.63 -9.89 8.77
N HIS A 422 22.73 -8.93 9.68
CA HIS A 422 23.19 -9.16 11.06
C HIS A 422 22.10 -8.95 12.11
N GLN A 423 21.06 -8.17 11.80
CA GLN A 423 20.01 -7.85 12.78
C GLN A 423 19.24 -9.10 13.22
N THR A 424 18.79 -9.11 14.48
CA THR A 424 18.03 -10.21 15.10
C THR A 424 16.66 -9.80 15.62
N ARG A 425 16.22 -8.57 15.32
CA ARG A 425 14.99 -7.98 15.87
C ARG A 425 13.72 -8.60 15.28
N TRP A 426 13.76 -9.00 14.01
CA TRP A 426 12.68 -9.77 13.36
C TRP A 426 13.24 -10.75 12.33
N ASP A 427 12.48 -11.78 12.02
CA ASP A 427 12.87 -12.76 11.00
C ASP A 427 12.75 -12.16 9.58
N THR A 428 13.84 -12.27 8.81
CA THR A 428 13.90 -11.89 7.40
C THR A 428 14.02 -13.09 6.48
N LYS A 429 14.22 -14.32 6.99
CA LYS A 429 14.47 -15.51 6.16
C LYS A 429 13.33 -15.79 5.20
N SER A 430 12.09 -15.63 5.67
CA SER A 430 10.86 -15.82 4.89
C SER A 430 10.51 -14.68 3.92
N LEU A 431 11.29 -13.59 3.88
CA LEU A 431 11.00 -12.46 3.00
C LEU A 431 11.55 -12.72 1.60
N THR A 432 10.68 -12.62 0.59
CA THR A 432 11.08 -12.64 -0.82
C THR A 432 12.09 -11.53 -1.10
N ARG A 433 13.15 -11.85 -1.83
CA ARG A 433 14.23 -10.93 -2.18
C ARG A 433 14.01 -10.35 -3.58
N ILE A 434 14.55 -9.16 -3.84
CA ILE A 434 14.42 -8.49 -5.14
C ILE A 434 14.98 -9.38 -6.27
N ASN A 435 16.15 -9.96 -6.04
CA ASN A 435 16.84 -10.75 -7.07
C ASN A 435 17.73 -11.85 -6.47
N ALA A 436 17.15 -12.64 -5.56
CA ALA A 436 17.75 -13.85 -5.01
C ALA A 436 16.66 -14.88 -4.66
N SER A 437 17.01 -16.15 -4.73
CA SER A 437 16.17 -17.25 -4.25
C SER A 437 16.17 -17.34 -2.73
N GLU A 438 15.18 -18.03 -2.16
CA GLU A 438 15.10 -18.25 -0.71
C GLU A 438 16.34 -18.99 -0.17
N ALA A 439 16.85 -19.97 -0.93
CA ALA A 439 18.06 -20.71 -0.55
C ALA A 439 19.30 -19.81 -0.48
N GLU A 440 19.52 -18.98 -1.51
CA GLU A 440 20.62 -18.00 -1.52
C GLU A 440 20.49 -16.99 -0.36
N ALA A 441 19.27 -16.56 -0.04
CA ALA A 441 19.01 -15.63 1.05
C ALA A 441 19.34 -16.25 2.43
N VAL A 442 18.97 -17.51 2.65
CA VAL A 442 19.29 -18.24 3.89
C VAL A 442 20.80 -18.44 4.03
N GLU A 443 21.48 -18.83 2.96
CA GLU A 443 22.95 -18.97 2.96
C GLU A 443 23.65 -17.64 3.24
N TRP A 444 23.19 -16.54 2.62
CA TRP A 444 23.73 -15.20 2.84
C TRP A 444 23.57 -14.71 4.29
N LEU A 445 22.49 -15.10 4.96
CA LEU A 445 22.26 -14.82 6.39
C LEU A 445 23.11 -15.70 7.31
N ASP A 446 23.29 -16.98 6.96
CA ASP A 446 24.01 -17.94 7.81
C ASP A 446 25.54 -17.81 7.71
N THR A 447 26.07 -17.22 6.63
CA THR A 447 27.52 -17.04 6.37
C THR A 447 28.24 -16.06 7.31
N VAL A 448 27.55 -15.19 8.07
CA VAL A 448 28.16 -14.15 8.93
C VAL A 448 27.59 -14.17 10.34
N ARG A 449 27.45 -15.35 10.94
CA ARG A 449 27.39 -15.44 12.41
C ARG A 449 28.79 -15.15 12.98
N ASP A 450 29.24 -13.90 12.86
CA ASP A 450 30.42 -13.42 13.58
C ASP A 450 30.14 -13.48 15.09
N ASP A 451 31.13 -13.92 15.87
CA ASP A 451 31.06 -13.94 17.34
C ASP A 451 30.88 -12.53 17.96
N ASN A 452 31.02 -11.47 17.15
CA ASN A 452 30.89 -10.06 17.55
C ASN A 452 30.10 -9.26 16.48
N PRO A 453 28.76 -9.17 16.60
CA PRO A 453 27.96 -8.43 15.64
C PRO A 453 28.29 -6.93 15.66
N PRO A 454 28.29 -6.24 14.49
CA PRO A 454 28.54 -4.81 14.43
C PRO A 454 27.45 -4.02 15.18
N ASN A 455 27.85 -3.05 16.00
CA ASN A 455 26.94 -2.13 16.65
C ASN A 455 26.38 -1.12 15.64
N PHE A 456 25.14 -1.31 15.20
CA PHE A 456 24.48 -0.39 14.28
C PHE A 456 24.05 0.90 14.97
N ASN A 457 24.06 1.98 14.20
CA ASN A 457 23.61 3.27 14.69
C ASN A 457 22.07 3.35 14.70
N PHE A 458 21.53 4.23 15.56
CA PHE A 458 20.08 4.42 15.71
C PHE A 458 19.37 4.81 14.39
N ILE A 459 20.06 5.50 13.48
CA ILE A 459 19.47 5.92 12.19
C ILE A 459 19.23 4.71 11.29
N THR A 460 20.19 3.79 11.22
CA THR A 460 20.05 2.52 10.48
C THR A 460 18.91 1.68 11.03
N GLU A 461 18.85 1.53 12.36
CA GLU A 461 17.80 0.81 13.08
C GLU A 461 16.41 1.36 12.74
N ILE A 462 16.21 2.67 12.90
CA ILE A 462 14.93 3.33 12.60
C ILE A 462 14.58 3.26 11.12
N PHE A 463 15.54 3.34 10.21
CA PHE A 463 15.28 3.21 8.77
C PHE A 463 14.71 1.83 8.43
N PHE A 464 15.39 0.75 8.80
CA PHE A 464 14.92 -0.60 8.47
C PHE A 464 13.68 -1.04 9.26
N LEU A 465 13.52 -0.59 10.51
CA LEU A 465 12.26 -0.75 11.23
C LEU A 465 11.14 0.05 10.53
N GLY A 466 11.43 1.25 10.06
CA GLY A 466 10.54 2.10 9.29
C GLY A 466 10.06 1.40 8.03
N THR A 467 10.97 0.90 7.18
CA THR A 467 10.60 0.19 5.94
C THR A 467 9.82 -1.09 6.24
N ARG A 468 10.19 -1.84 7.30
CA ARG A 468 9.42 -3.02 7.69
C ARG A 468 8.00 -2.67 8.16
N MET A 469 7.85 -1.57 8.90
CA MET A 469 6.54 -1.08 9.34
C MET A 469 5.75 -0.42 8.22
N SER A 470 6.39 0.15 7.19
CA SER A 470 5.70 0.61 5.97
C SER A 470 4.88 -0.52 5.37
N ASN A 471 5.43 -1.74 5.30
CA ASN A 471 4.70 -2.92 4.83
C ASN A 471 3.60 -3.37 5.80
N LEU A 472 3.97 -3.62 7.06
CA LEU A 472 3.10 -4.29 8.03
C LEU A 472 2.00 -3.38 8.61
N ALA A 473 2.27 -2.08 8.74
CA ALA A 473 1.33 -1.10 9.28
C ALA A 473 0.58 -0.39 8.15
N LEU A 474 1.27 0.49 7.42
CA LEU A 474 0.66 1.36 6.42
C LEU A 474 0.13 0.57 5.23
N GLY A 475 0.95 -0.30 4.65
CA GLY A 475 0.60 -1.12 3.48
C GLY A 475 -0.63 -1.99 3.75
N LYS A 476 -0.70 -2.65 4.92
CA LYS A 476 -1.89 -3.43 5.29
C LYS A 476 -3.15 -2.58 5.45
N ALA A 477 -3.04 -1.40 6.09
CA ALA A 477 -4.17 -0.49 6.25
C ALA A 477 -4.67 0.04 4.88
N MET A 478 -3.74 0.41 3.98
CA MET A 478 -4.05 0.83 2.61
C MET A 478 -4.74 -0.27 1.80
N ARG A 479 -4.17 -1.49 1.79
CA ARG A 479 -4.76 -2.65 1.09
C ARG A 479 -6.17 -2.96 1.59
N ARG A 480 -6.41 -2.88 2.90
CA ARG A 480 -7.74 -3.10 3.48
C ARG A 480 -8.76 -2.06 3.01
N VAL A 481 -8.35 -0.79 2.84
CA VAL A 481 -9.19 0.25 2.26
C VAL A 481 -9.52 -0.07 0.80
N GLU A 482 -8.52 -0.42 -0.01
CA GLU A 482 -8.71 -0.79 -1.42
C GLU A 482 -9.59 -2.04 -1.60
N GLU A 483 -9.42 -3.05 -0.75
CA GLU A 483 -10.26 -4.25 -0.74
C GLU A 483 -11.71 -3.91 -0.44
N ARG A 484 -11.97 -3.06 0.56
CA ARG A 484 -13.32 -2.61 0.91
C ARG A 484 -13.94 -1.75 -0.19
N GLU A 485 -13.18 -0.88 -0.85
CA GLU A 485 -13.67 -0.10 -1.99
C GLU A 485 -14.08 -1.02 -3.16
N LYS A 486 -13.26 -2.04 -3.46
CA LYS A 486 -13.61 -3.07 -4.46
C LYS A 486 -14.87 -3.84 -4.06
N GLU A 487 -15.02 -4.17 -2.78
CA GLU A 487 -16.21 -4.84 -2.25
C GLU A 487 -17.47 -3.98 -2.40
N ILE A 488 -17.39 -2.70 -2.04
CA ILE A 488 -18.50 -1.74 -2.23
C ILE A 488 -18.87 -1.67 -3.71
N ASN A 489 -17.92 -1.52 -4.61
CA ASN A 489 -18.21 -1.44 -6.04
C ASN A 489 -18.92 -2.71 -6.56
N ARG A 490 -18.53 -3.89 -6.08
CA ARG A 490 -19.21 -5.16 -6.41
C ARG A 490 -20.62 -5.21 -5.84
N LEU A 491 -20.81 -4.78 -4.59
CA LEU A 491 -22.13 -4.72 -3.95
C LEU A 491 -23.05 -3.73 -4.65
N GLN A 492 -22.55 -2.53 -4.97
CA GLN A 492 -23.28 -1.48 -5.68
C GLN A 492 -23.76 -1.98 -7.04
N LYS A 493 -22.85 -2.59 -7.83
CA LYS A 493 -23.20 -3.18 -9.13
C LYS A 493 -24.31 -4.22 -9.02
N ARG A 494 -24.26 -5.11 -8.02
CA ARG A 494 -25.31 -6.10 -7.79
C ARG A 494 -26.63 -5.47 -7.36
N ILE A 495 -26.60 -4.45 -6.51
CA ILE A 495 -27.79 -3.69 -6.11
C ILE A 495 -28.45 -3.08 -7.36
N ASP A 496 -27.65 -2.43 -8.20
CA ASP A 496 -28.13 -1.82 -9.44
C ASP A 496 -28.74 -2.88 -10.39
N GLU A 497 -28.12 -4.06 -10.52
CA GLU A 497 -28.67 -5.19 -11.29
C GLU A 497 -30.02 -5.67 -10.74
N PHE A 498 -30.16 -5.84 -9.42
CA PHE A 498 -31.44 -6.23 -8.80
C PHE A 498 -32.52 -5.16 -8.96
N GLU A 499 -32.14 -3.88 -8.93
CA GLU A 499 -33.06 -2.77 -9.13
C GLU A 499 -33.54 -2.65 -10.59
N LEU A 500 -32.65 -2.89 -11.55
CA LEU A 500 -32.99 -2.96 -12.97
C LEU A 500 -33.95 -4.12 -13.27
N ASP A 501 -33.73 -5.28 -12.67
CA ASP A 501 -34.57 -6.47 -12.85
C ASP A 501 -35.86 -6.45 -12.01
N ARG A 502 -36.20 -5.32 -11.35
CA ARG A 502 -37.34 -5.20 -10.42
C ARG A 502 -38.67 -5.65 -10.99
N CYS A 503 -38.99 -5.26 -12.22
CA CYS A 503 -40.24 -5.66 -12.88
C CYS A 503 -40.38 -7.18 -13.03
N ASN A 504 -39.26 -7.92 -13.13
CA ASN A 504 -39.26 -9.36 -13.36
C ASN A 504 -39.50 -10.14 -12.07
N TRP A 505 -39.00 -9.67 -10.92
CA TRP A 505 -39.13 -10.38 -9.65
C TRP A 505 -40.20 -9.83 -8.71
N GLN A 506 -40.70 -8.60 -8.93
CA GLN A 506 -41.69 -7.97 -8.06
C GLN A 506 -43.03 -8.73 -7.99
N HIS A 507 -43.37 -9.50 -9.01
CA HIS A 507 -44.59 -10.31 -9.06
C HIS A 507 -44.43 -11.71 -8.48
N LEU A 508 -43.22 -12.13 -8.10
CA LEU A 508 -42.95 -13.45 -7.53
C LEU A 508 -43.44 -13.53 -6.07
N PRO A 509 -43.87 -14.71 -5.58
CA PRO A 509 -44.21 -14.92 -4.18
C PRO A 509 -43.08 -14.58 -3.19
N GLN A 510 -41.83 -14.58 -3.68
CA GLN A 510 -40.62 -14.28 -2.91
C GLN A 510 -40.20 -12.80 -2.97
N ALA A 511 -40.98 -11.91 -3.61
CA ALA A 511 -40.62 -10.51 -3.81
C ALA A 511 -40.24 -9.77 -2.51
N ALA A 512 -41.01 -9.99 -1.43
CA ALA A 512 -40.71 -9.39 -0.12
C ALA A 512 -39.36 -9.85 0.45
N HIS A 513 -38.95 -11.09 0.16
CA HIS A 513 -37.66 -11.62 0.60
C HIS A 513 -36.50 -11.02 -0.23
N ILE A 514 -36.68 -10.89 -1.55
CA ILE A 514 -35.72 -10.24 -2.45
C ILE A 514 -35.52 -8.77 -2.04
N GLU A 515 -36.60 -8.07 -1.73
CA GLU A 515 -36.55 -6.68 -1.25
C GLU A 515 -35.80 -6.56 0.09
N GLN A 516 -35.98 -7.52 1.01
CA GLN A 516 -35.18 -7.58 2.25
C GLN A 516 -33.69 -7.80 1.97
N VAL A 517 -33.33 -8.66 1.01
CA VAL A 517 -31.93 -8.90 0.60
C VAL A 517 -31.30 -7.62 0.04
N VAL A 518 -32.01 -6.92 -0.86
CA VAL A 518 -31.52 -5.65 -1.43
C VAL A 518 -31.34 -4.60 -0.34
N ASN A 519 -32.29 -4.46 0.59
CA ASN A 519 -32.18 -3.52 1.70
C ASN A 519 -31.00 -3.85 2.64
N ARG A 520 -30.72 -5.14 2.89
CA ARG A 520 -29.52 -5.56 3.63
C ARG A 520 -28.23 -5.22 2.89
N ALA A 521 -28.18 -5.46 1.58
CA ALA A 521 -27.03 -5.12 0.75
C ALA A 521 -26.74 -3.61 0.75
N ARG A 522 -27.79 -2.77 0.68
CA ARG A 522 -27.66 -1.31 0.82
C ARG A 522 -27.11 -0.90 2.19
N SER A 523 -27.69 -1.42 3.27
CA SER A 523 -27.21 -1.13 4.63
C SER A 523 -25.75 -1.57 4.84
N GLN A 524 -25.34 -2.70 4.26
CA GLN A 524 -23.95 -3.15 4.29
C GLN A 524 -23.03 -2.24 3.47
N SER A 525 -23.48 -1.77 2.29
CA SER A 525 -22.73 -0.80 1.48
C SER A 525 -22.50 0.51 2.25
N ASP A 526 -23.55 1.04 2.89
CA ASP A 526 -23.46 2.27 3.69
C ASP A 526 -22.52 2.11 4.89
N LYS A 527 -22.58 0.95 5.57
CA LYS A 527 -21.64 0.60 6.64
C LYS A 527 -20.20 0.60 6.14
N LEU A 528 -19.89 -0.17 5.10
CA LEU A 528 -18.54 -0.25 4.54
C LEU A 528 -18.03 1.13 4.08
N HIS A 529 -18.90 1.95 3.51
CA HIS A 529 -18.56 3.30 3.08
C HIS A 529 -18.14 4.17 4.28
N SER A 530 -18.88 4.11 5.39
CA SER A 530 -18.53 4.84 6.62
C SER A 530 -17.19 4.37 7.22
N GLU A 531 -16.88 3.06 7.16
CA GLU A 531 -15.61 2.50 7.62
C GLU A 531 -14.43 2.97 6.75
N ILE A 532 -14.62 3.06 5.43
CA ILE A 532 -13.61 3.56 4.50
C ILE A 532 -13.27 5.02 4.78
N ILE A 533 -14.28 5.89 4.94
CA ILE A 533 -14.05 7.31 5.22
C ILE A 533 -13.34 7.49 6.56
N ALA A 534 -13.75 6.72 7.57
CA ALA A 534 -13.10 6.70 8.86
C ALA A 534 -11.60 6.31 8.74
N ALA A 535 -11.26 5.24 8.01
CA ALA A 535 -9.88 4.86 7.77
C ALA A 535 -9.11 5.93 6.96
N GLN A 536 -9.72 6.49 5.91
CA GLN A 536 -9.14 7.55 5.09
C GLN A 536 -8.91 8.85 5.88
N THR A 537 -9.72 9.13 6.91
CA THR A 537 -9.54 10.30 7.78
C THR A 537 -8.17 10.27 8.46
N ALA A 538 -7.75 9.11 8.99
CA ALA A 538 -6.42 8.89 9.54
C ALA A 538 -5.34 8.86 8.45
N LEU A 539 -5.50 8.02 7.42
CA LEU A 539 -4.47 7.76 6.42
C LEU A 539 -4.16 8.96 5.51
N LEU A 540 -5.14 9.86 5.32
CA LEU A 540 -5.01 11.10 4.54
C LEU A 540 -4.85 12.34 5.43
N SER A 541 -4.48 12.18 6.71
CA SER A 541 -4.11 13.32 7.56
C SER A 541 -2.89 14.04 6.97
N PRO A 542 -2.91 15.36 6.75
CA PRO A 542 -1.82 16.09 6.12
C PRO A 542 -0.46 15.86 6.80
N SER A 543 -0.45 15.78 8.14
CA SER A 543 0.77 15.60 8.93
C SER A 543 1.40 14.21 8.67
N LEU A 544 0.57 13.16 8.64
CA LEU A 544 1.01 11.79 8.37
C LEU A 544 1.47 11.64 6.92
N VAL A 545 0.69 12.16 5.96
CA VAL A 545 1.01 12.09 4.53
C VAL A 545 2.37 12.73 4.25
N GLN A 546 2.64 13.90 4.82
CA GLN A 546 3.95 14.56 4.68
C GLN A 546 5.09 13.67 5.18
N ARG A 547 4.95 13.07 6.38
CA ARG A 547 5.98 12.19 6.95
C ARG A 547 6.18 10.93 6.10
N VAL A 548 5.09 10.32 5.64
CA VAL A 548 5.13 9.14 4.79
C VAL A 548 5.83 9.44 3.47
N LEU A 549 5.41 10.48 2.75
CA LEU A 549 6.01 10.85 1.47
C LEU A 549 7.48 11.23 1.62
N GLN A 550 7.84 11.95 2.67
CA GLN A 550 9.23 12.29 2.96
C GLN A 550 10.08 11.03 3.19
N PHE A 551 9.59 10.06 3.95
CA PHE A 551 10.27 8.77 4.18
C PHE A 551 10.33 7.90 2.92
N THR A 552 9.24 7.84 2.14
CA THR A 552 9.19 7.15 0.84
C THR A 552 10.18 7.76 -0.14
N ASN A 553 10.26 9.09 -0.21
CA ASN A 553 11.22 9.82 -1.03
C ASN A 553 12.65 9.48 -0.62
N PHE A 554 12.97 9.50 0.67
CA PHE A 554 14.29 9.10 1.17
C PHE A 554 14.61 7.64 0.82
N THR A 555 13.63 6.74 0.91
CA THR A 555 13.78 5.33 0.52
C THR A 555 14.08 5.18 -0.98
N ILE A 556 13.38 5.92 -1.85
CA ILE A 556 13.66 5.98 -3.29
C ILE A 556 15.10 6.40 -3.56
N GLN A 557 15.54 7.49 -2.93
CA GLN A 557 16.89 8.03 -3.09
C GLN A 557 17.94 7.04 -2.59
N TRP A 558 17.67 6.33 -1.50
CA TRP A 558 18.56 5.28 -0.97
C TRP A 558 18.65 4.07 -1.89
N LEU A 559 17.52 3.60 -2.45
CA LEU A 559 17.51 2.51 -3.43
C LEU A 559 18.28 2.88 -4.71
N ALA A 560 18.11 4.11 -5.20
CA ALA A 560 18.86 4.62 -6.34
C ALA A 560 20.36 4.76 -6.04
N ARG A 561 20.74 5.20 -4.82
CA ARG A 561 22.13 5.24 -4.36
C ARG A 561 22.77 3.86 -4.23
N LEU A 562 22.01 2.85 -3.86
CA LEU A 562 22.51 1.48 -3.79
C LEU A 562 22.73 0.88 -5.18
N ALA A 563 21.94 1.30 -6.16
CA ALA A 563 22.12 0.95 -7.57
C ALA A 563 23.27 1.72 -8.25
N ASP A 564 23.65 2.89 -7.72
CA ASP A 564 24.79 3.67 -8.20
C ASP A 564 26.12 2.94 -7.94
N GLN A 565 26.90 2.70 -9.00
CA GLN A 565 28.23 2.09 -8.88
C GLN A 565 29.17 2.91 -7.98
N HIS A 566 29.02 4.23 -7.97
CA HIS A 566 29.87 5.13 -7.18
C HIS A 566 29.27 5.48 -5.82
N HIS A 567 28.04 5.02 -5.52
CA HIS A 567 27.30 5.42 -4.33
C HIS A 567 27.40 6.93 -4.08
N SER A 568 27.08 7.74 -5.09
CA SER A 568 27.23 9.20 -5.09
C SER A 568 25.90 9.92 -5.22
N HIS A 569 24.88 9.27 -5.80
CA HIS A 569 23.49 9.72 -5.83
C HIS A 569 22.93 10.08 -4.45
N PRO A 570 22.26 11.24 -4.24
CA PRO A 570 21.62 12.11 -5.23
C PRO A 570 22.48 13.18 -5.91
N GLN A 571 23.69 13.43 -5.42
CA GLN A 571 24.55 14.53 -5.90
C GLN A 571 25.98 14.02 -6.14
N PRO A 572 26.38 13.76 -7.40
CA PRO A 572 25.61 13.90 -8.64
C PRO A 572 24.49 12.86 -8.82
N VAL A 573 23.55 13.12 -9.73
CA VAL A 573 22.49 12.16 -10.08
C VAL A 573 23.11 10.95 -10.80
N LEU A 574 22.60 9.74 -10.53
CA LEU A 574 23.03 8.50 -11.15
C LEU A 574 22.90 8.56 -12.67
N THR A 575 23.85 7.93 -13.38
CA THR A 575 23.83 7.79 -14.84
C THR A 575 23.37 6.39 -15.26
N LEU A 576 22.60 6.31 -16.35
CA LEU A 576 22.13 5.05 -16.95
C LEU A 576 22.91 4.74 -18.25
N PRO A 577 23.04 3.47 -18.66
CA PRO A 577 22.49 2.25 -18.02
C PRO A 577 23.23 1.83 -16.75
N LEU A 578 22.55 1.06 -15.89
CA LEU A 578 23.20 0.37 -14.77
C LEU A 578 24.09 -0.78 -15.28
N ALA A 579 24.90 -1.37 -14.40
CA ALA A 579 25.62 -2.62 -14.69
C ALA A 579 24.63 -3.75 -15.02
N ASP A 580 25.07 -4.77 -15.77
CA ASP A 580 24.19 -5.90 -16.14
C ASP A 580 23.74 -6.71 -14.92
N GLU A 581 24.62 -6.87 -13.94
CA GLU A 581 24.35 -7.58 -12.68
C GLU A 581 24.21 -6.62 -11.49
N ALA A 582 23.17 -6.84 -10.70
CA ALA A 582 22.96 -6.13 -9.44
C ALA A 582 23.96 -6.59 -8.38
N ASN A 583 24.43 -5.65 -7.54
CA ASN A 583 25.32 -5.99 -6.42
C ASN A 583 24.61 -6.93 -5.42
N GLU A 584 25.40 -7.73 -4.70
CA GLU A 584 24.87 -8.74 -3.76
C GLU A 584 23.94 -8.11 -2.72
N ASP A 585 24.33 -6.96 -2.16
CA ASP A 585 23.55 -6.26 -1.16
C ASP A 585 22.15 -5.84 -1.68
N PHE A 586 22.04 -5.32 -2.91
CA PHE A 586 20.76 -4.97 -3.52
C PHE A 586 19.92 -6.21 -3.84
N ARG A 587 20.54 -7.27 -4.39
CA ARG A 587 19.86 -8.54 -4.70
C ARG A 587 19.18 -9.13 -3.47
N MET A 588 19.82 -9.00 -2.31
CA MET A 588 19.36 -9.53 -1.03
C MET A 588 18.36 -8.63 -0.29
N LEU A 589 18.02 -7.45 -0.82
CA LEU A 589 16.99 -6.62 -0.20
C LEU A 589 15.61 -7.30 -0.29
N PRO A 590 14.75 -7.13 0.74
CA PRO A 590 13.37 -7.57 0.68
C PRO A 590 12.57 -6.84 -0.41
N GLU A 591 11.79 -7.60 -1.16
CA GLU A 591 10.98 -7.10 -2.27
C GLU A 591 9.96 -6.04 -1.84
N HIS A 592 9.42 -6.16 -0.62
CA HIS A 592 8.43 -5.20 -0.10
C HIS A 592 8.95 -3.76 -0.05
N MET A 593 10.27 -3.53 0.02
CA MET A 593 10.80 -2.16 0.00
C MET A 593 10.50 -1.44 -1.32
N PHE A 594 10.45 -2.18 -2.44
CA PHE A 594 10.00 -1.66 -3.74
C PHE A 594 8.48 -1.59 -3.83
N GLU A 595 7.82 -2.65 -3.35
CA GLU A 595 6.36 -2.77 -3.40
C GLU A 595 5.69 -1.63 -2.61
N ASP A 596 6.16 -1.35 -1.39
CA ASP A 596 5.60 -0.35 -0.50
C ASP A 596 5.75 1.07 -1.07
N VAL A 597 6.85 1.37 -1.77
CA VAL A 597 7.03 2.64 -2.49
C VAL A 597 5.92 2.80 -3.54
N CYS A 598 5.71 1.77 -4.36
CA CYS A 598 4.70 1.79 -5.41
C CYS A 598 3.28 1.90 -4.83
N ASP A 599 2.95 1.03 -3.87
CA ASP A 599 1.62 0.96 -3.24
C ASP A 599 1.28 2.28 -2.53
N THR A 600 2.25 2.89 -1.83
CA THR A 600 2.05 4.17 -1.12
C THR A 600 1.74 5.31 -2.09
N ILE A 601 2.54 5.48 -3.14
CA ILE A 601 2.34 6.56 -4.12
C ILE A 601 1.05 6.34 -4.91
N LEU A 602 0.75 5.09 -5.30
CA LEU A 602 -0.52 4.74 -5.96
C LEU A 602 -1.73 5.06 -5.08
N PHE A 603 -1.67 4.73 -3.80
CA PHE A 603 -2.76 4.98 -2.85
C PHE A 603 -3.11 6.47 -2.78
N TYR A 604 -2.10 7.34 -2.70
CA TYR A 604 -2.29 8.78 -2.67
C TYR A 604 -2.69 9.37 -4.02
N ALA A 605 -2.07 8.92 -5.12
CA ALA A 605 -2.39 9.38 -6.47
C ALA A 605 -3.86 9.16 -6.84
N ARG A 606 -4.44 8.02 -6.42
CA ARG A 606 -5.85 7.67 -6.68
C ARG A 606 -6.86 8.50 -5.90
N ARG A 607 -6.49 9.04 -4.74
CA ARG A 607 -7.44 9.69 -3.81
C ARG A 607 -7.21 11.18 -3.64
N LYS A 608 -5.94 11.60 -3.53
CA LYS A 608 -5.56 13.00 -3.32
C LYS A 608 -4.22 13.32 -3.99
N PRO A 609 -4.15 13.35 -5.32
CA PRO A 609 -2.89 13.52 -6.06
C PRO A 609 -2.15 14.84 -5.77
N GLU A 610 -2.87 15.87 -5.31
CA GLU A 610 -2.32 17.18 -4.92
C GLU A 610 -1.33 17.12 -3.74
N VAL A 611 -1.27 16.02 -2.99
CA VAL A 611 -0.34 15.86 -1.86
C VAL A 611 1.09 15.60 -2.29
N LEU A 612 1.33 15.23 -3.56
CA LEU A 612 2.66 14.93 -4.07
C LEU A 612 3.42 16.24 -4.34
N ASP A 613 4.41 16.54 -3.50
CA ASP A 613 5.29 17.69 -3.70
C ASP A 613 6.23 17.51 -4.89
N GLU A 614 6.94 18.57 -5.29
CA GLU A 614 7.84 18.54 -6.45
C GLU A 614 8.99 17.53 -6.29
N ALA A 615 9.56 17.43 -5.09
CA ALA A 615 10.66 16.51 -4.79
C ALA A 615 10.22 15.06 -4.98
N THR A 616 9.07 14.68 -4.41
CA THR A 616 8.51 13.33 -4.54
C THR A 616 8.20 13.02 -6.00
N ARG A 617 7.61 13.98 -6.74
CA ARG A 617 7.29 13.81 -8.16
C ARG A 617 8.53 13.51 -9.02
N ASN A 618 9.61 14.26 -8.82
CA ASN A 618 10.87 14.03 -9.52
C ASN A 618 11.50 12.67 -9.15
N SER A 619 11.49 12.32 -7.87
CA SER A 619 12.00 11.03 -7.39
C SER A 619 11.22 9.83 -7.94
N VAL A 620 9.90 9.94 -8.09
CA VAL A 620 9.08 8.88 -8.68
C VAL A 620 9.44 8.66 -10.16
N VAL A 621 9.61 9.74 -10.94
CA VAL A 621 10.05 9.63 -12.35
C VAL A 621 11.44 9.03 -12.45
N LEU A 622 12.37 9.50 -11.60
CA LEU A 622 13.72 8.96 -11.48
C LEU A 622 13.70 7.46 -11.20
N PHE A 623 13.00 7.05 -10.14
CA PHE A 623 12.89 5.66 -9.69
C PHE A 623 12.38 4.74 -10.79
N CYS A 624 11.23 5.09 -11.40
CA CYS A 624 10.66 4.28 -12.45
C CYS A 624 11.55 4.23 -13.69
N THR A 625 12.19 5.34 -14.06
CA THR A 625 13.09 5.36 -15.22
C THR A 625 14.29 4.45 -14.99
N ILE A 626 14.93 4.49 -13.81
CA ILE A 626 16.09 3.65 -13.49
C ILE A 626 15.73 2.17 -13.58
N PHE A 627 14.68 1.75 -12.88
CA PHE A 627 14.37 0.32 -12.71
C PHE A 627 13.51 -0.28 -13.83
N LEU A 628 12.81 0.53 -14.64
CA LEU A 628 12.23 0.06 -15.90
C LEU A 628 13.30 -0.09 -17.00
N THR A 629 14.32 0.78 -17.01
CA THR A 629 15.45 0.64 -17.96
C THR A 629 16.32 -0.57 -17.63
N SER A 630 16.57 -0.80 -16.34
CA SER A 630 17.50 -1.83 -15.86
C SER A 630 16.75 -3.10 -15.50
N GLY A 631 16.12 -3.71 -16.50
CA GLY A 631 15.20 -4.83 -16.30
C GLY A 631 15.80 -6.07 -15.61
N SER A 632 17.13 -6.25 -15.64
CA SER A 632 17.83 -7.34 -14.95
C SER A 632 17.91 -7.18 -13.42
N TRP A 633 17.77 -5.95 -12.91
CA TRP A 633 17.89 -5.66 -11.47
C TRP A 633 16.66 -6.08 -10.68
N VAL A 634 15.49 -6.06 -11.33
CA VAL A 634 14.20 -6.41 -10.73
C VAL A 634 13.64 -7.62 -11.48
N ARG A 635 13.79 -8.82 -10.92
CA ARG A 635 13.38 -10.06 -11.58
C ARG A 635 11.86 -10.23 -11.65
N ASN A 636 11.12 -9.71 -10.67
CA ASN A 636 9.66 -9.85 -10.63
C ASN A 636 8.97 -8.94 -11.68
N PRO A 637 8.31 -9.50 -12.72
CA PRO A 637 7.59 -8.69 -13.71
C PRO A 637 6.42 -7.91 -13.11
N PHE A 638 5.82 -8.37 -12.01
CA PHE A 638 4.72 -7.68 -11.33
C PHE A 638 5.17 -6.42 -10.59
N LEU A 639 6.42 -6.35 -10.12
CA LEU A 639 6.96 -5.10 -9.58
C LEU A 639 7.16 -4.06 -10.69
N LYS A 640 7.67 -4.48 -11.86
CA LYS A 640 7.75 -3.61 -13.04
C LYS A 640 6.37 -3.13 -13.48
N ALA A 641 5.39 -4.03 -13.47
CA ALA A 641 4.00 -3.69 -13.76
C ALA A 641 3.45 -2.64 -12.78
N LYS A 642 3.73 -2.78 -11.47
CA LYS A 642 3.36 -1.77 -10.46
C LYS A 642 4.05 -0.42 -10.67
N MET A 643 5.33 -0.39 -11.09
CA MET A 643 6.01 0.86 -11.43
C MET A 643 5.38 1.54 -12.66
N ALA A 644 5.04 0.76 -13.69
CA ALA A 644 4.33 1.27 -14.87
C ALA A 644 2.92 1.77 -14.50
N GLU A 645 2.18 1.03 -13.67
CA GLU A 645 0.88 1.44 -13.12
C GLU A 645 1.01 2.76 -12.33
N MET A 646 2.01 2.87 -11.45
CA MET A 646 2.29 4.07 -10.68
C MET A 646 2.55 5.28 -11.57
N LEU A 647 3.39 5.16 -12.61
CA LEU A 647 3.60 6.22 -13.58
C LEU A 647 2.29 6.58 -14.28
N ALA A 648 1.58 5.58 -14.81
CA ALA A 648 0.37 5.75 -15.60
C ALA A 648 -0.72 6.52 -14.82
N TYR A 649 -1.04 6.10 -13.60
CA TYR A 649 -2.05 6.79 -12.77
C TYR A 649 -1.69 8.24 -12.44
N ASN A 650 -0.39 8.54 -12.35
CA ASN A 650 0.08 9.88 -12.03
C ASN A 650 0.26 10.79 -13.25
N VAL A 651 0.25 10.27 -14.48
CA VAL A 651 0.22 11.08 -15.71
C VAL A 651 -1.19 11.23 -16.29
N MET A 652 -2.12 10.35 -15.92
CA MET A 652 -3.50 10.39 -16.39
C MET A 652 -4.28 11.56 -15.78
N SER A 653 -4.99 12.29 -16.65
CA SER A 653 -5.90 13.37 -16.27
C SER A 653 -7.27 12.80 -15.88
N HIS A 654 -7.48 12.49 -14.60
CA HIS A 654 -8.73 11.91 -14.10
C HIS A 654 -9.87 12.93 -13.91
N SER A 655 -9.56 14.23 -13.87
CA SER A 655 -10.52 15.33 -13.67
C SER A 655 -10.06 16.56 -14.44
N PRO A 656 -10.95 17.46 -14.91
CA PRO A 656 -10.57 18.73 -15.53
C PRO A 656 -9.60 19.58 -14.69
N GLN A 657 -9.61 19.40 -13.37
CA GLN A 657 -8.75 20.10 -12.41
C GLN A 657 -7.39 19.40 -12.21
N ASN A 658 -7.30 18.10 -12.47
CA ASN A 658 -6.08 17.30 -12.28
C ASN A 658 -5.51 16.87 -13.64
N LYS A 659 -4.49 17.58 -14.11
CA LYS A 659 -3.79 17.28 -15.37
C LYS A 659 -2.79 16.11 -15.29
N GLY A 660 -2.69 15.44 -14.13
CA GLY A 660 -1.67 14.44 -13.84
C GLY A 660 -0.48 15.06 -13.10
N ALA A 661 -0.21 14.56 -11.89
CA ALA A 661 0.87 15.06 -11.03
C ALA A 661 2.27 14.96 -11.67
N LEU A 662 2.48 13.97 -12.55
CA LEU A 662 3.77 13.69 -13.20
C LEU A 662 3.86 14.15 -14.66
N LEU A 663 2.88 14.90 -15.17
CA LEU A 663 2.89 15.38 -16.56
C LEU A 663 4.16 16.18 -16.90
N ASP A 664 4.53 17.15 -16.07
CA ASP A 664 5.71 18.01 -16.33
C ASP A 664 7.04 17.27 -16.03
N PRO A 665 7.21 16.57 -14.88
CA PRO A 665 8.44 15.85 -14.56
C PRO A 665 8.83 14.81 -15.62
N VAL A 666 7.89 14.05 -16.17
CA VAL A 666 8.18 13.04 -17.21
C VAL A 666 8.68 13.69 -18.51
N ASN A 667 8.31 14.94 -18.77
CA ASN A 667 8.68 15.70 -19.96
C ASN A 667 9.90 16.62 -19.78
N THR A 668 10.46 16.70 -18.58
CA THR A 668 11.56 17.62 -18.25
C THR A 668 12.74 16.92 -17.58
N HIS A 669 12.52 15.79 -16.90
CA HIS A 669 13.57 15.08 -16.19
C HIS A 669 14.61 14.47 -17.17
N PRO A 670 15.91 14.75 -17.02
CA PRO A 670 16.94 14.35 -17.99
C PRO A 670 16.97 12.84 -18.27
N LEU A 671 16.90 12.01 -17.24
CA LEU A 671 16.88 10.55 -17.43
C LEU A 671 15.62 10.06 -18.14
N ALA A 672 14.46 10.68 -17.89
CA ALA A 672 13.22 10.28 -18.54
C ALA A 672 13.30 10.56 -20.04
N LEU A 673 13.76 11.76 -20.41
CA LEU A 673 13.97 12.15 -21.82
C LEU A 673 14.93 11.22 -22.56
N GLN A 674 15.93 10.67 -21.88
CA GLN A 674 16.96 9.82 -22.49
C GLN A 674 16.60 8.32 -22.51
N HIS A 675 15.92 7.81 -21.48
CA HIS A 675 15.80 6.36 -21.24
C HIS A 675 14.36 5.83 -21.17
N LEU A 676 13.35 6.69 -20.98
CA LEU A 676 11.98 6.21 -20.75
C LEU A 676 11.39 5.51 -21.97
N VAL A 677 11.49 6.09 -23.17
CA VAL A 677 10.96 5.49 -24.40
C VAL A 677 11.53 4.07 -24.67
N PRO A 678 12.87 3.86 -24.65
CA PRO A 678 13.46 2.52 -24.73
C PRO A 678 12.94 1.57 -23.64
N ALA A 679 12.85 2.04 -22.40
CA ALA A 679 12.41 1.22 -21.26
C ALA A 679 10.96 0.75 -21.41
N LEU A 680 10.07 1.61 -21.88
CA LEU A 680 8.66 1.25 -22.13
C LEU A 680 8.54 0.21 -23.24
N MET A 681 9.32 0.33 -24.32
CA MET A 681 9.32 -0.66 -25.42
C MET A 681 9.89 -2.01 -24.97
N ALA A 682 11.02 -2.00 -24.26
CA ALA A 682 11.60 -3.23 -23.70
C ALA A 682 10.62 -3.91 -22.75
N PHE A 683 9.99 -3.16 -21.84
CA PHE A 683 9.02 -3.73 -20.91
C PHE A 683 7.73 -4.22 -21.60
N TRP A 684 7.31 -3.60 -22.70
CA TRP A 684 6.20 -4.12 -23.52
C TRP A 684 6.50 -5.51 -24.08
N ILE A 685 7.74 -5.76 -24.50
CA ILE A 685 8.22 -7.05 -24.98
C ILE A 685 8.27 -8.04 -23.81
N ASP A 686 8.91 -7.67 -22.70
CA ASP A 686 9.05 -8.53 -21.51
C ASP A 686 7.68 -8.95 -20.92
N ALA A 687 6.68 -8.07 -21.00
CA ALA A 687 5.33 -8.33 -20.51
C ALA A 687 4.60 -9.47 -21.24
N GLU A 688 5.14 -9.99 -22.35
CA GLU A 688 4.57 -11.15 -23.06
C GLU A 688 4.66 -12.43 -22.23
N SER A 689 5.70 -12.58 -21.40
CA SER A 689 5.91 -13.76 -20.55
C SER A 689 6.09 -13.35 -19.10
N THR A 690 4.98 -13.19 -18.37
CA THR A 690 5.01 -12.94 -16.91
C THR A 690 5.23 -14.21 -16.09
N GLY A 691 5.04 -15.39 -16.71
CA GLY A 691 5.17 -16.70 -16.04
C GLY A 691 3.99 -17.07 -15.15
N SER A 692 2.91 -16.28 -15.13
CA SER A 692 1.69 -16.58 -14.36
C SER A 692 0.69 -17.41 -15.17
N HIS A 693 -0.22 -18.11 -14.46
CA HIS A 693 -1.35 -18.79 -15.10
C HIS A 693 -2.34 -17.82 -15.77
N THR A 694 -2.33 -16.54 -15.37
CA THR A 694 -3.17 -15.46 -15.91
C THR A 694 -2.43 -14.55 -16.90
N GLN A 695 -1.21 -14.93 -17.33
CA GLN A 695 -0.31 -14.07 -18.11
C GLN A 695 -0.96 -13.46 -19.34
N PHE A 696 -1.88 -14.19 -19.98
CA PHE A 696 -2.59 -13.73 -21.16
C PHE A 696 -3.40 -12.45 -20.91
N TYR A 697 -4.06 -12.35 -19.76
CA TYR A 697 -4.87 -11.18 -19.40
C TYR A 697 -4.02 -10.10 -18.74
N ASP A 698 -3.03 -10.49 -17.95
CA ASP A 698 -2.14 -9.57 -17.24
C ASP A 698 -1.40 -8.65 -18.21
N LYS A 699 -0.95 -9.18 -19.36
CA LYS A 699 -0.20 -8.41 -20.36
C LYS A 699 -0.99 -7.20 -20.90
N PHE A 700 -2.30 -7.33 -21.11
CA PHE A 700 -3.12 -6.24 -21.65
C PHE A 700 -3.28 -5.11 -20.63
N ASN A 701 -3.41 -5.43 -19.34
CA ASN A 701 -3.46 -4.43 -18.28
C ASN A 701 -2.13 -3.67 -18.16
N ILE A 702 -1.00 -4.39 -18.21
CA ILE A 702 0.34 -3.78 -18.20
C ILE A 702 0.49 -2.84 -19.40
N ARG A 703 0.19 -3.34 -20.60
CA ARG A 703 0.31 -2.59 -21.85
C ARG A 703 -0.62 -1.38 -21.90
N TYR A 704 -1.83 -1.48 -21.32
CA TYR A 704 -2.71 -0.33 -21.14
C TYR A 704 -2.05 0.79 -20.33
N HIS A 705 -1.38 0.47 -19.22
CA HIS A 705 -0.62 1.47 -18.46
C HIS A 705 0.51 2.09 -19.30
N LEU A 706 1.24 1.29 -20.07
CA LEU A 706 2.29 1.79 -20.97
C LEU A 706 1.72 2.72 -22.06
N VAL A 707 0.55 2.40 -22.62
CA VAL A 707 -0.15 3.27 -23.59
C VAL A 707 -0.44 4.64 -22.98
N GLN A 708 -0.91 4.71 -21.73
CA GLN A 708 -1.19 6.00 -21.10
C GLN A 708 0.08 6.84 -20.94
N ILE A 709 1.21 6.20 -20.60
CA ILE A 709 2.49 6.90 -20.53
C ILE A 709 2.93 7.37 -21.92
N PHE A 710 2.85 6.52 -22.95
CA PHE A 710 3.18 6.88 -24.32
C PHE A 710 2.35 8.08 -24.81
N LYS A 711 1.05 8.08 -24.55
CA LYS A 711 0.16 9.20 -24.90
C LYS A 711 0.60 10.52 -24.29
N THR A 712 1.02 10.49 -23.02
CA THR A 712 1.48 11.69 -22.31
C THR A 712 2.78 12.24 -22.89
N ILE A 713 3.72 11.36 -23.26
CA ILE A 713 5.05 11.78 -23.75
C ILE A 713 5.09 12.03 -25.26
N TRP A 714 4.12 11.52 -26.01
CA TRP A 714 4.10 11.60 -27.48
C TRP A 714 4.27 13.00 -28.06
N PRO A 715 3.64 14.07 -27.51
CA PRO A 715 3.77 15.41 -28.05
C PRO A 715 5.18 16.01 -27.91
N ASN A 716 6.04 15.43 -27.06
CA ASN A 716 7.35 15.98 -26.74
C ASN A 716 8.40 15.59 -27.80
N PRO A 717 9.07 16.56 -28.47
CA PRO A 717 10.03 16.28 -29.53
C PRO A 717 11.29 15.53 -29.05
N GLU A 718 11.72 15.70 -27.80
CA GLU A 718 12.91 14.99 -27.29
C GLU A 718 12.63 13.49 -27.11
N HIS A 719 11.42 13.13 -26.67
CA HIS A 719 10.99 11.73 -26.61
C HIS A 719 10.89 11.12 -28.02
N LYS A 720 10.39 11.87 -29.01
CA LYS A 720 10.37 11.43 -30.43
C LYS A 720 11.78 11.23 -30.99
N LYS A 721 12.72 12.11 -30.68
CA LYS A 721 14.12 11.94 -31.07
C LYS A 721 14.68 10.62 -30.55
N ARG A 722 14.34 10.23 -29.32
CA ARG A 722 14.76 8.95 -28.76
C ARG A 722 14.08 7.75 -29.41
N LEU A 723 12.81 7.89 -29.81
CA LEU A 723 12.09 6.91 -30.61
C LEU A 723 12.80 6.63 -31.95
N TYR A 724 13.13 7.67 -32.72
CA TYR A 724 13.83 7.48 -34.01
C TYR A 724 15.19 6.81 -33.84
N GLN A 725 15.96 7.20 -32.82
CA GLN A 725 17.23 6.53 -32.51
C GLN A 725 17.07 5.03 -32.21
N GLN A 726 15.96 4.64 -31.58
CA GLN A 726 15.68 3.22 -31.33
C GLN A 726 15.28 2.49 -32.62
N ALA A 727 14.45 3.11 -33.46
CA ALA A 727 14.09 2.56 -34.76
C ALA A 727 15.31 2.36 -35.68
N ASP A 728 16.26 3.30 -35.68
CA ASP A 728 17.44 3.27 -36.55
C ASP A 728 18.57 2.38 -36.00
N ALA A 729 18.92 2.54 -34.72
CA ALA A 729 20.11 1.90 -34.15
C ALA A 729 19.84 0.50 -33.55
N HIS A 730 18.58 0.20 -33.19
CA HIS A 730 18.17 -1.05 -32.53
C HIS A 730 16.95 -1.65 -33.25
N LEU A 731 17.01 -1.68 -34.58
CA LEU A 731 15.93 -2.16 -35.44
C LEU A 731 15.42 -3.58 -35.08
N PRO A 732 16.26 -4.56 -34.67
CA PRO A 732 15.77 -5.88 -34.27
C PRO A 732 14.82 -5.84 -33.07
N GLU A 733 15.21 -5.19 -31.96
CA GLU A 733 14.33 -5.05 -30.78
C GLU A 733 13.09 -4.24 -31.11
N PHE A 734 13.24 -3.17 -31.92
CA PHE A 734 12.13 -2.34 -32.35
C PHE A 734 11.10 -3.12 -33.19
N THR A 735 11.57 -4.00 -34.06
CA THR A 735 10.71 -4.87 -34.88
C THR A 735 9.95 -5.88 -34.01
N VAL A 736 10.58 -6.43 -32.96
CA VAL A 736 9.90 -7.28 -31.98
C VAL A 736 8.80 -6.51 -31.26
N PHE A 737 9.06 -5.28 -30.83
CA PHE A 737 8.05 -4.41 -30.21
C PHE A 737 6.85 -4.17 -31.13
N ILE A 738 7.09 -3.75 -32.38
CA ILE A 738 6.03 -3.53 -33.37
C ILE A 738 5.22 -4.80 -33.59
N ASN A 739 5.88 -5.95 -33.75
CA ASN A 739 5.20 -7.23 -33.93
C ASN A 739 4.27 -7.55 -32.75
N ARG A 740 4.73 -7.33 -31.51
CA ARG A 740 3.92 -7.59 -30.31
C ARG A 740 2.72 -6.64 -30.23
N LEU A 741 2.92 -5.35 -30.50
CA LEU A 741 1.83 -4.37 -30.58
C LEU A 741 0.80 -4.76 -31.64
N MET A 742 1.25 -5.14 -32.83
CA MET A 742 0.35 -5.60 -33.91
C MET A 742 -0.43 -6.85 -33.52
N ASN A 743 0.23 -7.85 -32.92
CA ASN A 743 -0.43 -9.06 -32.44
C ASN A 743 -1.55 -8.75 -31.44
N ASP A 744 -1.33 -7.80 -30.53
CA ASP A 744 -2.34 -7.41 -29.55
C ASP A 744 -3.53 -6.69 -30.21
N VAL A 745 -3.26 -5.76 -31.13
CA VAL A 745 -4.33 -5.07 -31.89
C VAL A 745 -5.14 -6.08 -32.69
N THR A 746 -4.48 -7.01 -33.38
CA THR A 746 -5.13 -8.07 -34.17
C THR A 746 -6.04 -8.90 -33.29
N PHE A 747 -5.51 -9.43 -32.17
CA PHE A 747 -6.28 -10.27 -31.26
C PHE A 747 -7.50 -9.53 -30.69
N LEU A 748 -7.31 -8.31 -30.16
CA LEU A 748 -8.38 -7.56 -29.50
C LEU A 748 -9.51 -7.19 -30.48
N LEU A 749 -9.16 -6.82 -31.72
CA LEU A 749 -10.16 -6.49 -32.73
C LEU A 749 -10.86 -7.74 -33.26
N ASP A 750 -10.14 -8.81 -33.58
CA ASP A 750 -10.74 -10.05 -34.09
C ASP A 750 -11.70 -10.66 -33.06
N ASP A 751 -11.27 -10.79 -31.81
CA ASP A 751 -12.08 -11.34 -30.72
C ASP A 751 -13.31 -10.47 -30.43
N ALA A 752 -13.18 -9.14 -30.50
CA ALA A 752 -14.31 -8.23 -30.36
C ALA A 752 -15.32 -8.36 -31.53
N LEU A 753 -14.83 -8.41 -32.77
CA LEU A 753 -15.67 -8.50 -33.97
C LEU A 753 -16.39 -9.85 -34.06
N ASP A 754 -15.72 -10.94 -33.73
CA ASP A 754 -16.32 -12.27 -33.71
C ASP A 754 -17.41 -12.37 -32.63
N LYS A 755 -17.15 -11.83 -31.43
CA LYS A 755 -18.16 -11.76 -30.36
C LYS A 755 -19.32 -10.83 -30.68
N LEU A 756 -19.10 -9.76 -31.44
CA LEU A 756 -20.18 -8.91 -31.95
C LEU A 756 -21.12 -9.69 -32.88
N SER A 757 -20.57 -10.51 -33.77
CA SER A 757 -21.36 -11.41 -34.62
C SER A 757 -22.11 -12.47 -33.79
N GLU A 758 -21.47 -13.04 -32.75
CA GLU A 758 -22.16 -13.95 -31.83
C GLU A 758 -23.32 -13.26 -31.10
N LEU A 759 -23.10 -12.05 -30.58
CA LEU A 759 -24.12 -11.25 -29.90
C LEU A 759 -25.29 -10.94 -30.82
N HIS A 760 -25.03 -10.57 -32.08
CA HIS A 760 -26.07 -10.33 -33.07
C HIS A 760 -26.93 -11.59 -33.30
N ASN A 761 -26.29 -12.74 -33.51
CA ASN A 761 -27.00 -14.01 -33.72
C ASN A 761 -27.85 -14.40 -32.50
N LYS A 762 -27.36 -14.17 -31.28
CA LYS A 762 -28.13 -14.40 -30.05
C LYS A 762 -29.30 -13.43 -29.91
N GLN A 763 -29.12 -12.15 -30.26
CA GLN A 763 -30.20 -11.16 -30.27
C GLN A 763 -31.31 -11.53 -31.27
N LEU A 764 -30.96 -12.05 -32.45
CA LEU A 764 -31.92 -12.57 -33.43
C LEU A 764 -32.70 -13.79 -32.89
N GLN A 765 -32.04 -14.73 -32.20
CA GLN A 765 -32.71 -15.88 -31.58
C GLN A 765 -33.73 -15.46 -30.51
N MET A 766 -33.48 -14.35 -29.80
CA MET A 766 -34.44 -13.80 -28.83
C MET A 766 -35.61 -13.06 -29.50
N GLU A 767 -35.44 -12.57 -30.73
CA GLU A 767 -36.48 -11.87 -31.49
C GLU A 767 -37.49 -12.82 -32.10
N ASP A 768 -37.06 -14.04 -32.43
CA ASP A 768 -37.96 -15.09 -32.88
C ASP A 768 -38.76 -15.65 -31.68
N SER A 769 -39.96 -15.11 -31.50
CA SER A 769 -40.87 -15.52 -30.41
C SER A 769 -41.13 -17.02 -30.39
N SER A 770 -41.08 -17.71 -31.54
CA SER A 770 -41.36 -19.14 -31.62
C SER A 770 -40.24 -20.02 -31.04
N THR A 771 -38.97 -19.66 -31.28
CA THR A 771 -37.81 -20.35 -30.70
C THR A 771 -37.57 -19.90 -29.26
N TRP A 772 -37.76 -18.62 -28.94
CA TRP A 772 -37.60 -18.11 -27.58
C TRP A 772 -38.62 -18.70 -26.60
N GLU A 773 -39.88 -18.87 -27.03
CA GLU A 773 -40.92 -19.49 -26.19
C GLU A 773 -40.71 -21.00 -25.98
N SER A 774 -39.96 -21.66 -26.88
CA SER A 774 -39.65 -23.09 -26.77
C SER A 774 -38.61 -23.42 -25.69
N PHE A 775 -37.76 -22.46 -25.32
CA PHE A 775 -36.79 -22.63 -24.24
C PHE A 775 -37.46 -22.64 -22.87
N SER A 776 -36.96 -23.50 -21.99
CA SER A 776 -37.31 -23.51 -20.56
C SER A 776 -36.85 -22.22 -19.87
N PHE A 777 -37.40 -21.95 -18.69
CA PHE A 777 -37.05 -20.77 -17.91
C PHE A 777 -35.55 -20.72 -17.54
N ASP A 778 -34.96 -21.87 -17.23
CA ASP A 778 -33.54 -21.97 -16.88
C ASP A 778 -32.63 -21.73 -18.10
N GLU A 779 -33.00 -22.26 -19.28
CA GLU A 779 -32.27 -22.03 -20.53
C GLU A 779 -32.31 -20.55 -20.94
N ARG A 780 -33.47 -19.87 -20.80
CA ARG A 780 -33.57 -18.42 -21.08
C ARG A 780 -32.65 -17.61 -20.16
N ARG A 781 -32.58 -17.97 -18.89
CA ARG A 781 -31.71 -17.32 -17.91
C ARG A 781 -30.22 -17.55 -18.22
N GLU A 782 -29.85 -18.75 -18.66
CA GLU A 782 -28.48 -19.06 -19.10
C GLU A 782 -28.10 -18.26 -20.34
N HIS A 783 -29.01 -18.18 -21.33
CA HIS A 783 -28.84 -17.34 -22.52
C HIS A 783 -28.66 -15.86 -22.18
N GLU A 784 -29.47 -15.30 -21.27
CA GLU A 784 -29.32 -13.91 -20.81
C GLU A 784 -28.00 -13.68 -20.07
N THR A 785 -27.57 -14.65 -19.24
CA THR A 785 -26.29 -14.56 -18.51
C THR A 785 -25.10 -14.60 -19.46
N HIS A 786 -25.13 -15.49 -20.46
CA HIS A 786 -24.12 -15.59 -21.51
C HIS A 786 -24.06 -14.30 -22.34
N MET A 787 -25.22 -13.74 -22.71
CA MET A 787 -25.29 -12.47 -23.43
C MET A 787 -24.65 -11.32 -22.64
N ARG A 788 -24.93 -11.20 -21.33
CA ARG A 788 -24.29 -10.20 -20.46
C ARG A 788 -22.76 -10.39 -20.40
N SER A 789 -22.28 -11.64 -20.42
CA SER A 789 -20.85 -11.96 -20.49
C SER A 789 -20.22 -11.51 -21.80
N ILE A 790 -20.84 -11.84 -22.94
CA ILE A 790 -20.39 -11.40 -24.27
C ILE A 790 -20.34 -9.86 -24.35
N GLU A 791 -21.40 -9.17 -23.91
CA GLU A 791 -21.45 -7.70 -23.89
C GLU A 791 -20.30 -7.08 -23.08
N SER A 792 -19.98 -7.66 -21.91
CA SER A 792 -18.88 -7.19 -21.08
C SER A 792 -17.51 -7.41 -21.73
N GLN A 793 -17.35 -8.54 -22.42
CA GLN A 793 -16.12 -8.91 -23.08
C GLN A 793 -15.85 -8.02 -24.30
N ILE A 794 -16.85 -7.81 -25.16
CA ILE A 794 -16.77 -6.86 -26.29
C ILE A 794 -16.37 -5.48 -25.81
N ARG A 795 -16.98 -5.00 -24.71
CA ARG A 795 -16.65 -3.68 -24.14
C ARG A 795 -15.18 -3.58 -23.71
N SER A 796 -14.66 -4.65 -23.10
CA SER A 796 -13.25 -4.72 -22.68
C SER A 796 -12.32 -4.71 -23.90
N ASP A 797 -12.59 -5.58 -24.86
CA ASP A 797 -11.72 -5.81 -26.02
C ASP A 797 -11.69 -4.59 -26.95
N LEU A 798 -12.85 -3.98 -27.24
CA LEU A 798 -12.91 -2.73 -28.00
C LEU A 798 -12.26 -1.56 -27.26
N GLY A 799 -12.46 -1.47 -25.93
CA GLY A 799 -11.85 -0.44 -25.11
C GLY A 799 -10.33 -0.44 -25.21
N LEU A 800 -9.71 -1.62 -25.08
CA LEU A 800 -8.27 -1.82 -25.24
C LEU A 800 -7.83 -1.71 -26.70
N GLY A 801 -8.60 -2.26 -27.62
CA GLY A 801 -8.34 -2.26 -29.06
C GLY A 801 -8.22 -0.84 -29.61
N HIS A 802 -9.13 0.07 -29.25
CA HIS A 802 -9.02 1.49 -29.61
C HIS A 802 -7.75 2.14 -29.08
N GLU A 803 -7.38 1.86 -27.83
CA GLU A 803 -6.19 2.44 -27.20
C GLU A 803 -4.91 1.98 -27.88
N PHE A 804 -4.82 0.70 -28.24
CA PHE A 804 -3.64 0.11 -28.87
C PHE A 804 -3.57 0.47 -30.36
N LEU A 805 -4.71 0.52 -31.06
CA LEU A 805 -4.78 0.96 -32.45
C LEU A 805 -4.36 2.43 -32.60
N ARG A 806 -4.74 3.32 -31.65
CA ARG A 806 -4.23 4.70 -31.62
C ARG A 806 -2.73 4.77 -31.43
N LEU A 807 -2.18 3.91 -30.56
CA LEU A 807 -0.73 3.81 -30.43
C LEU A 807 -0.08 3.34 -31.74
N LEU A 808 -0.65 2.33 -32.40
CA LEU A 808 -0.18 1.87 -33.71
C LEU A 808 -0.24 2.96 -34.79
N ILE A 809 -1.31 3.77 -34.83
CA ILE A 809 -1.42 4.93 -35.73
C ILE A 809 -0.26 5.91 -35.48
N ASN A 810 0.00 6.24 -34.22
CA ASN A 810 1.08 7.14 -33.85
C ASN A 810 2.45 6.60 -34.31
N PHE A 811 2.76 5.32 -34.08
CA PHE A 811 4.03 4.72 -34.52
C PHE A 811 4.15 4.63 -36.05
N THR A 812 3.06 4.33 -36.76
CA THR A 812 3.09 4.27 -38.24
C THR A 812 3.26 5.63 -38.89
N GLU A 813 2.80 6.71 -38.25
CA GLU A 813 3.04 8.09 -38.69
C GLU A 813 4.53 8.45 -38.58
N GLU A 814 5.18 8.08 -37.47
CA GLU A 814 6.55 8.51 -37.16
C GLU A 814 7.64 7.58 -37.71
N THR A 815 7.37 6.27 -37.78
CA THR A 815 8.40 5.24 -38.06
C THR A 815 7.98 4.28 -39.19
N SER A 816 7.39 4.82 -40.26
CA SER A 816 6.82 4.03 -41.37
C SER A 816 7.78 2.97 -41.96
N ASP A 817 9.08 3.28 -42.08
CA ASP A 817 10.09 2.36 -42.63
C ASP A 817 10.25 1.08 -41.81
N ALA A 818 10.07 1.12 -40.49
CA ALA A 818 10.19 -0.06 -39.63
C ALA A 818 9.06 -1.08 -39.89
N PHE A 819 7.89 -0.60 -40.33
CA PHE A 819 6.76 -1.44 -40.73
C PHE A 819 6.94 -2.06 -42.13
N MET A 820 7.95 -1.63 -42.89
CA MET A 820 8.26 -2.13 -44.23
C MET A 820 9.23 -3.32 -44.24
N THR A 821 9.55 -3.86 -43.06
CA THR A 821 10.33 -5.09 -42.93
C THR A 821 9.52 -6.28 -43.46
N PRO A 822 10.13 -7.23 -44.19
CA PRO A 822 9.41 -8.34 -44.81
C PRO A 822 8.59 -9.16 -43.83
N GLU A 823 9.03 -9.27 -42.57
CA GLU A 823 8.37 -10.08 -41.55
C GLU A 823 7.14 -9.39 -40.92
N ILE A 824 6.96 -8.09 -41.19
CA ILE A 824 5.88 -7.25 -40.64
C ILE A 824 4.88 -6.86 -41.72
N VAL A 825 5.35 -6.39 -42.87
CA VAL A 825 4.53 -5.68 -43.87
C VAL A 825 3.37 -6.52 -44.41
N ASP A 826 3.61 -7.79 -44.74
CA ASP A 826 2.60 -8.70 -45.28
C ASP A 826 1.53 -9.04 -44.22
N ARG A 827 1.94 -9.21 -42.96
CA ARG A 827 1.04 -9.47 -41.84
C ARG A 827 0.20 -8.25 -41.47
N LEU A 828 0.80 -7.06 -41.55
CA LEU A 828 0.11 -5.80 -41.33
C LEU A 828 -0.97 -5.57 -42.39
N ALA A 829 -0.63 -5.77 -43.67
CA ALA A 829 -1.58 -5.66 -44.77
C ALA A 829 -2.75 -6.64 -44.59
N ALA A 830 -2.47 -7.93 -44.39
CA ALA A 830 -3.50 -8.95 -44.17
C ALA A 830 -4.42 -8.64 -42.96
N MET A 831 -3.85 -8.13 -41.86
CA MET A 831 -4.63 -7.72 -40.68
C MET A 831 -5.55 -6.54 -41.00
N LEU A 832 -5.04 -5.51 -41.68
CA LEU A 832 -5.82 -4.31 -42.00
C LEU A 832 -6.91 -4.62 -43.04
N ASP A 833 -6.60 -5.44 -44.04
CA ASP A 833 -7.55 -5.87 -45.07
C ASP A 833 -8.68 -6.72 -44.48
N TYR A 834 -8.38 -7.65 -43.58
CA TYR A 834 -9.39 -8.41 -42.83
C TYR A 834 -10.32 -7.50 -42.01
N ASN A 835 -9.73 -6.57 -41.24
CA ASN A 835 -10.49 -5.61 -40.45
C ASN A 835 -11.36 -4.72 -41.34
N LEU A 836 -10.86 -4.30 -42.50
CA LEU A 836 -11.63 -3.53 -43.47
C LEU A 836 -12.80 -4.34 -44.04
N GLU A 837 -12.57 -5.60 -44.45
CA GLU A 837 -13.61 -6.51 -44.93
C GLU A 837 -14.73 -6.69 -43.91
N MET A 838 -14.40 -6.86 -42.63
CA MET A 838 -15.40 -6.96 -41.56
C MET A 838 -16.24 -5.68 -41.41
N MET A 839 -15.62 -4.51 -41.56
CA MET A 839 -16.26 -3.22 -41.32
C MET A 839 -17.11 -2.74 -42.50
N VAL A 840 -16.68 -3.01 -43.74
CA VAL A 840 -17.34 -2.47 -44.95
C VAL A 840 -17.81 -3.55 -45.93
N GLY A 841 -17.52 -4.83 -45.69
CA GLY A 841 -17.89 -5.93 -46.57
C GLY A 841 -19.34 -6.39 -46.43
N GLN A 842 -19.59 -7.68 -46.70
CA GLN A 842 -20.91 -8.29 -46.52
C GLN A 842 -21.18 -8.62 -45.04
N ARG A 843 -20.14 -9.07 -44.33
CA ARG A 843 -20.19 -9.42 -42.89
C ARG A 843 -20.49 -8.24 -41.97
N CYS A 844 -20.39 -6.99 -42.45
CA CYS A 844 -20.74 -5.82 -41.65
C CYS A 844 -22.22 -5.83 -41.17
N GLN A 845 -23.10 -6.57 -41.84
CA GLN A 845 -24.49 -6.73 -41.43
C GLN A 845 -24.62 -7.56 -40.14
N GLU A 846 -23.72 -8.53 -39.93
CA GLU A 846 -23.66 -9.39 -38.76
C GLU A 846 -23.18 -8.64 -37.50
N LEU A 847 -22.60 -7.45 -37.66
CA LEU A 847 -22.13 -6.61 -36.54
C LEU A 847 -23.21 -5.69 -35.98
N ARG A 848 -24.47 -5.82 -36.45
CA ARG A 848 -25.56 -4.90 -36.09
C ARG A 848 -26.20 -5.28 -34.77
N VAL A 849 -25.75 -4.67 -33.69
CA VAL A 849 -26.34 -4.85 -32.36
C VAL A 849 -27.42 -3.82 -32.03
N ARG A 850 -28.36 -4.15 -31.13
CA ARG A 850 -29.45 -3.24 -30.71
C ARG A 850 -28.95 -1.93 -30.07
N ASP A 851 -28.01 -2.02 -29.14
CA ASP A 851 -27.43 -0.88 -28.44
C ASP A 851 -25.89 -0.90 -28.53
N PRO A 852 -25.32 -0.40 -29.64
CA PRO A 852 -23.87 -0.42 -29.85
C PRO A 852 -23.13 0.46 -28.83
N LYS A 853 -23.76 1.53 -28.32
CA LYS A 853 -23.14 2.42 -27.34
C LYS A 853 -22.95 1.73 -25.99
N LYS A 854 -23.90 0.90 -25.57
CA LYS A 854 -23.79 0.12 -24.33
C LYS A 854 -22.51 -0.72 -24.29
N ILE A 855 -22.10 -1.30 -25.41
CA ILE A 855 -20.89 -2.13 -25.49
C ILE A 855 -19.66 -1.37 -25.98
N GLY A 856 -19.74 -0.05 -26.14
CA GLY A 856 -18.61 0.77 -26.62
C GLY A 856 -18.27 0.58 -28.09
N PHE A 857 -19.18 0.01 -28.89
CA PHE A 857 -18.96 -0.21 -30.32
C PHE A 857 -19.29 1.05 -31.13
N GLU A 858 -18.25 1.73 -31.61
CA GLU A 858 -18.36 2.90 -32.48
C GLU A 858 -17.77 2.60 -33.87
N PRO A 859 -18.54 2.00 -34.80
CA PRO A 859 -18.00 1.49 -36.05
C PRO A 859 -17.37 2.59 -36.93
N ARG A 860 -17.88 3.81 -36.85
CA ARG A 860 -17.32 4.97 -37.57
C ARG A 860 -15.96 5.38 -37.04
N THR A 861 -15.80 5.36 -35.72
CA THR A 861 -14.53 5.68 -35.05
C THR A 861 -13.50 4.61 -35.38
N LEU A 862 -13.87 3.33 -35.28
CA LEU A 862 -12.99 2.22 -35.65
C LEU A 862 -12.55 2.26 -37.11
N LEU A 863 -13.49 2.49 -38.05
CA LEU A 863 -13.15 2.63 -39.47
C LEU A 863 -12.20 3.81 -39.72
N LYS A 864 -12.43 4.96 -39.06
CA LYS A 864 -11.54 6.13 -39.16
C LYS A 864 -10.12 5.77 -38.70
N GLU A 865 -9.99 5.03 -37.61
CA GLU A 865 -8.70 4.60 -37.05
C GLU A 865 -7.99 3.62 -38.01
N ILE A 866 -8.68 2.59 -38.51
CA ILE A 866 -8.14 1.64 -39.50
C ILE A 866 -7.64 2.38 -40.76
N LEU A 867 -8.45 3.29 -41.31
CA LEU A 867 -8.06 4.09 -42.47
C LEU A 867 -6.86 5.00 -42.19
N SER A 868 -6.63 5.41 -40.94
CA SER A 868 -5.45 6.21 -40.58
C SER A 868 -4.16 5.42 -40.78
N VAL A 869 -4.16 4.12 -40.44
CA VAL A 869 -2.99 3.27 -40.64
C VAL A 869 -2.68 3.12 -42.14
N PHE A 870 -3.69 2.85 -42.98
CA PHE A 870 -3.51 2.80 -44.44
C PHE A 870 -2.92 4.10 -45.01
N LEU A 871 -3.41 5.25 -44.54
CA LEU A 871 -2.94 6.57 -45.01
C LEU A 871 -1.53 6.90 -44.56
N ASN A 872 -1.14 6.52 -43.34
CA ASN A 872 0.22 6.73 -42.85
C ASN A 872 1.25 5.95 -43.68
N LEU A 873 0.86 4.80 -44.22
CA LEU A 873 1.73 3.91 -44.98
C LEU A 873 1.50 3.99 -46.50
N SER A 874 0.59 4.85 -46.98
CA SER A 874 0.15 4.86 -48.39
C SER A 874 1.26 5.21 -49.38
N ASP A 875 2.28 5.93 -48.92
CA ASP A 875 3.38 6.37 -49.78
C ASP A 875 4.43 5.28 -49.98
N GLN A 876 4.38 4.20 -49.19
CA GLN A 876 5.34 3.11 -49.22
C GLN A 876 4.96 2.06 -50.27
N GLU A 877 5.79 1.89 -51.30
CA GLU A 877 5.53 0.93 -52.38
C GLU A 877 5.46 -0.52 -51.88
N ARG A 878 6.28 -0.88 -50.88
CA ARG A 878 6.28 -2.22 -50.27
C ARG A 878 4.95 -2.56 -49.61
N PHE A 879 4.31 -1.60 -48.98
CA PHE A 879 2.99 -1.79 -48.37
C PHE A 879 1.91 -2.01 -49.44
N ALA A 880 1.94 -1.25 -50.53
CA ALA A 880 1.03 -1.47 -51.65
C ALA A 880 1.22 -2.87 -52.29
N LYS A 881 2.46 -3.36 -52.39
CA LYS A 881 2.74 -4.75 -52.84
C LYS A 881 2.20 -5.80 -51.87
N ALA A 882 2.32 -5.57 -50.55
CA ALA A 882 1.79 -6.47 -49.54
C ALA A 882 0.25 -6.59 -49.62
N ILE A 883 -0.45 -5.46 -49.78
CA ILE A 883 -1.91 -5.45 -50.00
C ILE A 883 -2.27 -6.19 -51.29
N ALA A 884 -1.53 -5.97 -52.39
CA ALA A 884 -1.78 -6.64 -53.67
C ALA A 884 -1.71 -8.17 -53.57
N ARG A 885 -0.82 -8.68 -52.68
CA ARG A 885 -0.60 -10.10 -52.43
C ARG A 885 -1.58 -10.72 -51.46
N ASP A 886 -2.37 -9.95 -50.71
CA ASP A 886 -3.40 -10.51 -49.86
C ASP A 886 -4.57 -11.05 -50.70
N GLY A 887 -4.49 -12.31 -51.09
CA GLY A 887 -5.58 -12.98 -51.81
C GLY A 887 -6.82 -13.26 -50.96
N ARG A 888 -6.73 -13.14 -49.62
CA ARG A 888 -7.79 -13.56 -48.70
C ARG A 888 -8.85 -12.48 -48.52
N SER A 889 -8.44 -11.25 -48.20
CA SER A 889 -9.37 -10.18 -47.79
C SER A 889 -9.35 -8.97 -48.70
N TYR A 890 -8.23 -8.65 -49.37
CA TYR A 890 -8.18 -7.51 -50.29
C TYR A 890 -9.18 -7.63 -51.45
N ARG A 891 -10.01 -6.59 -51.60
CA ARG A 891 -10.89 -6.38 -52.77
C ARG A 891 -11.03 -4.87 -53.06
N PRO A 892 -10.89 -4.41 -54.30
CA PRO A 892 -10.94 -2.97 -54.63
C PRO A 892 -12.31 -2.34 -54.30
N GLU A 893 -13.39 -3.11 -54.34
CA GLU A 893 -14.73 -2.63 -53.98
C GLU A 893 -14.85 -2.28 -52.48
N LEU A 894 -14.07 -2.92 -51.61
CA LEU A 894 -14.07 -2.61 -50.18
C LEU A 894 -13.50 -1.22 -49.93
N PHE A 895 -12.41 -0.87 -50.61
CA PHE A 895 -11.78 0.45 -50.49
C PHE A 895 -12.66 1.57 -51.05
N SER A 896 -13.31 1.35 -52.19
CA SER A 896 -14.24 2.35 -52.74
C SER A 896 -15.46 2.56 -51.84
N ARG A 897 -15.98 1.48 -51.23
CA ARG A 897 -17.06 1.57 -50.24
C ARG A 897 -16.60 2.27 -48.95
N ALA A 898 -15.40 1.96 -48.46
CA ALA A 898 -14.81 2.64 -47.31
C ALA A 898 -14.60 4.14 -47.56
N ALA A 899 -14.09 4.52 -48.74
CA ALA A 899 -13.94 5.90 -49.17
C ALA A 899 -15.29 6.63 -49.20
N SER A 900 -16.34 6.01 -49.76
CA SER A 900 -17.70 6.57 -49.78
C SER A 900 -18.28 6.79 -48.37
N ILE A 901 -18.09 5.82 -47.47
CA ILE A 901 -18.51 5.93 -46.06
C ILE A 901 -17.74 7.04 -45.34
N ALA A 902 -16.42 7.09 -45.54
CA ALA A 902 -15.55 8.11 -44.97
C ALA A 902 -15.92 9.52 -45.44
N GLN A 903 -16.23 9.69 -46.73
CA GLN A 903 -16.70 10.96 -47.30
C GLN A 903 -18.06 11.37 -46.72
N ARG A 904 -19.04 10.47 -46.74
CA ARG A 904 -20.42 10.74 -46.29
C ARG A 904 -20.48 11.15 -44.83
N HIS A 905 -19.65 10.55 -43.98
CA HIS A 905 -19.62 10.81 -42.55
C HIS A 905 -18.49 11.75 -42.12
N MET A 906 -17.76 12.36 -43.06
CA MET A 906 -16.64 13.27 -42.79
C MET A 906 -15.59 12.67 -41.83
N LEU A 907 -15.29 11.38 -42.01
CA LEU A 907 -14.31 10.66 -41.16
C LEU A 907 -12.87 11.06 -41.50
N LYS A 908 -12.61 11.43 -42.76
CA LYS A 908 -11.32 11.81 -43.33
C LYS A 908 -11.47 13.02 -44.24
N SER A 909 -10.38 13.76 -44.47
CA SER A 909 -10.39 14.93 -45.34
C SER A 909 -10.53 14.53 -46.82
N PRO A 910 -11.01 15.41 -47.71
CA PRO A 910 -11.06 15.11 -49.14
C PRO A 910 -9.68 14.71 -49.70
N SER A 911 -8.61 15.36 -49.26
CA SER A 911 -7.23 15.00 -49.63
C SER A 911 -6.84 13.60 -49.17
N ASP A 912 -7.26 13.16 -47.99
CA ASP A 912 -6.99 11.80 -47.52
C ASP A 912 -7.75 10.77 -48.36
N ILE A 913 -8.98 11.09 -48.78
CA ILE A 913 -9.79 10.21 -49.63
C ILE A 913 -9.11 10.06 -51.01
N ASP A 914 -8.59 11.15 -51.57
CA ASP A 914 -7.82 11.10 -52.82
C ASP A 914 -6.54 10.27 -52.67
N ARG A 915 -5.82 10.40 -51.54
CA ARG A 915 -4.65 9.56 -51.23
C ARG A 915 -5.00 8.08 -51.12
N LEU A 916 -6.16 7.76 -50.53
CA LEU A 916 -6.65 6.37 -50.47
C LEU A 916 -6.96 5.83 -51.87
N ALA A 917 -7.58 6.63 -52.74
CA ALA A 917 -7.82 6.23 -54.13
C ALA A 917 -6.51 5.99 -54.89
N MET A 918 -5.52 6.87 -54.71
CA MET A 918 -4.18 6.67 -55.30
C MET A 918 -3.48 5.40 -54.81
N LEU A 919 -3.68 5.02 -53.54
CA LEU A 919 -3.17 3.76 -53.01
C LEU A 919 -3.84 2.57 -53.73
N VAL A 920 -5.16 2.59 -53.89
CA VAL A 920 -5.90 1.53 -54.60
C VAL A 920 -5.42 1.40 -56.05
N ASP A 921 -5.31 2.51 -56.79
CA ASP A 921 -4.80 2.51 -58.16
C ASP A 921 -3.39 1.92 -58.26
N ARG A 922 -2.55 2.16 -57.25
CA ARG A 922 -1.20 1.59 -57.18
C ARG A 922 -1.25 0.08 -56.89
N VAL A 923 -2.08 -0.35 -55.95
CA VAL A 923 -2.26 -1.76 -55.61
C VAL A 923 -2.78 -2.53 -56.84
N GLU A 924 -3.74 -2.01 -57.59
CA GLU A 924 -4.26 -2.66 -58.79
C GLU A 924 -3.18 -2.82 -59.88
N LYS A 925 -2.37 -1.78 -60.13
CA LYS A 925 -1.24 -1.86 -61.07
C LYS A 925 -0.22 -2.91 -60.64
N LEU A 926 0.12 -2.93 -59.35
CA LEU A 926 1.07 -3.90 -58.80
C LEU A 926 0.52 -5.32 -58.86
N LYS A 927 -0.79 -5.50 -58.63
CA LYS A 927 -1.46 -6.79 -58.72
C LYS A 927 -1.49 -7.31 -60.16
N GLN A 928 -1.73 -6.44 -61.15
CA GLN A 928 -1.64 -6.80 -62.57
C GLN A 928 -0.23 -7.27 -62.92
N VAL A 929 0.80 -6.51 -62.51
CA VAL A 929 2.20 -6.88 -62.73
C VAL A 929 2.56 -8.19 -62.04
N ASP A 930 2.20 -8.38 -60.77
CA ASP A 930 2.47 -9.62 -60.03
C ASP A 930 1.72 -10.82 -60.68
N THR A 931 0.51 -10.62 -61.20
CA THR A 931 -0.26 -11.68 -61.88
C THR A 931 0.37 -12.05 -63.23
N GLU A 932 0.79 -11.07 -64.03
CA GLU A 932 1.53 -11.27 -65.28
C GLU A 932 2.86 -11.98 -65.03
N GLU A 933 3.59 -11.60 -63.97
CA GLU A 933 4.83 -12.28 -63.57
C GLU A 933 4.59 -13.73 -63.10
N GLU A 934 3.49 -14.01 -62.38
CA GLU A 934 3.13 -15.38 -61.99
C GLU A 934 2.72 -16.24 -63.20
N GLU A 935 1.96 -15.68 -64.15
CA GLU A 935 1.60 -16.34 -65.40
C GLU A 935 2.86 -16.68 -66.24
N ASP A 936 3.85 -15.78 -66.27
CA ASP A 936 5.13 -15.98 -66.95
C ASP A 936 6.01 -17.06 -66.27
N LEU A 937 5.89 -17.23 -64.96
CA LEU A 937 6.66 -18.21 -64.18
C LEU A 937 6.12 -19.64 -64.34
N GLY A 938 4.81 -19.81 -64.52
CA GLY A 938 4.15 -21.11 -64.66
C GLY A 938 4.24 -21.98 -63.41
N GLU A 939 4.08 -23.31 -63.55
CA GLU A 939 4.17 -24.24 -62.41
C GLU A 939 5.58 -24.27 -61.81
N VAL A 940 5.69 -23.79 -60.57
CA VAL A 940 6.92 -23.82 -59.77
C VAL A 940 7.07 -25.18 -59.09
N PRO A 941 8.21 -25.88 -59.21
CA PRO A 941 8.47 -27.12 -58.49
C PRO A 941 8.31 -26.99 -56.96
N ASP A 942 7.63 -27.94 -56.32
CA ASP A 942 7.35 -27.94 -54.87
C ASP A 942 8.60 -27.75 -54.00
N GLN A 943 9.76 -28.26 -54.44
CA GLN A 943 11.04 -28.14 -53.74
C GLN A 943 11.58 -26.71 -53.64
N TYR A 944 11.08 -25.78 -54.46
CA TYR A 944 11.42 -24.36 -54.43
C TYR A 944 10.40 -23.53 -53.63
N LEU A 945 9.29 -24.16 -53.21
CA LEU A 945 8.25 -23.53 -52.43
C LEU A 945 8.54 -23.64 -50.94
N ASP A 946 8.23 -22.58 -50.21
CA ASP A 946 8.26 -22.56 -48.76
C ASP A 946 7.21 -23.55 -48.22
N PRO A 947 7.58 -24.48 -47.34
CA PRO A 947 6.66 -25.52 -46.86
C PRO A 947 5.57 -25.00 -45.92
N LEU A 948 5.64 -23.76 -45.43
CA LEU A 948 4.61 -23.13 -44.58
C LEU A 948 3.71 -22.20 -45.38
N LEU A 949 4.29 -21.42 -46.30
CA LEU A 949 3.55 -20.41 -47.06
C LEU A 949 3.18 -20.85 -48.48
N ALA A 950 3.75 -21.97 -48.98
CA ALA A 950 3.61 -22.45 -50.35
C ALA A 950 3.98 -21.40 -51.42
N THR A 951 4.85 -20.46 -51.08
CA THR A 951 5.36 -19.39 -51.97
C THR A 951 6.80 -19.66 -52.36
N LEU A 952 7.26 -19.12 -53.49
CA LEU A 952 8.64 -19.28 -53.93
C LEU A 952 9.63 -18.72 -52.89
N MET A 953 10.56 -19.57 -52.41
CA MET A 953 11.63 -19.15 -51.49
C MET A 953 12.61 -18.21 -52.19
N ARG A 954 12.89 -17.05 -51.58
CA ARG A 954 13.84 -16.05 -52.11
C ARG A 954 15.20 -16.15 -51.42
N ASP A 955 15.20 -16.48 -50.14
CA ASP A 955 16.39 -16.68 -49.33
C ASP A 955 16.22 -17.96 -48.47
N PRO A 956 16.39 -19.15 -49.09
CA PRO A 956 16.18 -20.42 -48.40
C PRO A 956 17.20 -20.61 -47.27
N VAL A 957 16.69 -20.98 -46.10
CA VAL A 957 17.46 -21.31 -44.90
C VAL A 957 17.06 -22.67 -44.36
N ARG A 958 18.04 -23.43 -43.92
CA ARG A 958 17.88 -24.76 -43.34
C ARG A 958 17.81 -24.67 -41.81
N LEU A 959 16.78 -25.28 -41.24
CA LEU A 959 16.58 -25.36 -39.80
C LEU A 959 17.44 -26.50 -39.21
N PRO A 960 18.20 -26.28 -38.13
CA PRO A 960 19.15 -27.27 -37.63
C PRO A 960 18.48 -28.53 -37.05
N SER A 961 17.32 -28.38 -36.42
CA SER A 961 16.63 -29.49 -35.72
C SER A 961 15.72 -30.28 -36.66
N SER A 962 14.80 -29.62 -37.37
CA SER A 962 13.88 -30.29 -38.31
C SER A 962 14.52 -30.62 -39.65
N ARG A 963 15.65 -29.97 -39.99
CA ARG A 963 16.30 -30.04 -41.31
C ARG A 963 15.41 -29.58 -42.47
N ALA A 964 14.25 -28.99 -42.18
CA ALA A 964 13.38 -28.38 -43.17
C ALA A 964 14.06 -27.12 -43.75
N VAL A 965 13.80 -26.84 -45.02
CA VAL A 965 14.23 -25.61 -45.68
C VAL A 965 13.02 -24.71 -45.82
N VAL A 966 13.13 -23.48 -45.34
CA VAL A 966 12.08 -22.45 -45.32
C VAL A 966 12.69 -21.15 -45.79
N ASP A 967 11.89 -20.18 -46.23
CA ASP A 967 12.40 -18.84 -46.50
C ASP A 967 12.80 -18.14 -45.19
N ARG A 968 13.88 -17.35 -45.24
CA ARG A 968 14.38 -16.59 -44.07
C ARG A 968 13.31 -15.67 -43.48
N SER A 969 12.51 -15.03 -44.33
CA SER A 969 11.44 -14.14 -43.86
C SER A 969 10.35 -14.91 -43.12
N THR A 970 9.99 -16.11 -43.62
CA THR A 970 9.03 -17.01 -42.98
C THR A 970 9.47 -17.43 -41.59
N ILE A 971 10.70 -17.96 -41.44
CA ILE A 971 11.17 -18.40 -40.12
C ILE A 971 11.37 -17.23 -39.18
N LYS A 972 11.85 -16.08 -39.67
CA LYS A 972 12.02 -14.89 -38.83
C LYS A 972 10.66 -14.38 -38.34
N ALA A 973 9.62 -14.35 -39.19
CA ALA A 973 8.26 -14.03 -38.77
C ALA A 973 7.70 -15.02 -37.73
N HIS A 974 7.98 -16.32 -37.88
CA HIS A 974 7.62 -17.33 -36.88
C HIS A 974 8.31 -17.07 -35.53
N LEU A 975 9.63 -16.88 -35.54
CA LEU A 975 10.47 -16.67 -34.35
C LEU A 975 10.17 -15.35 -33.61
N LEU A 976 9.62 -14.35 -34.31
CA LEU A 976 9.10 -13.13 -33.68
C LEU A 976 7.91 -13.41 -32.75
N SER A 977 7.20 -14.52 -32.95
CA SER A 977 6.00 -14.91 -32.20
C SER A 977 6.24 -16.11 -31.27
N ASP A 978 6.86 -17.18 -31.76
CA ASP A 978 7.22 -18.41 -31.01
C ASP A 978 8.69 -18.78 -31.25
N SER A 979 9.48 -18.93 -30.18
CA SER A 979 10.93 -19.19 -30.23
C SER A 979 11.29 -20.68 -30.45
N LYS A 980 10.49 -21.35 -31.27
CA LYS A 980 10.55 -22.79 -31.53
C LYS A 980 10.58 -23.05 -33.03
N ASP A 981 11.06 -24.22 -33.40
CA ASP A 981 10.98 -24.73 -34.76
C ASP A 981 9.51 -25.11 -35.09
N PRO A 982 8.94 -24.62 -36.20
CA PRO A 982 7.53 -24.82 -36.54
C PRO A 982 7.14 -26.28 -36.83
N PHE A 983 8.11 -27.15 -37.15
CA PHE A 983 7.85 -28.54 -37.55
C PHE A 983 7.96 -29.53 -36.38
N ASN A 984 8.86 -29.27 -35.43
CA ASN A 984 9.12 -30.20 -34.31
C ASN A 984 9.00 -29.56 -32.92
N ARG A 985 8.74 -28.26 -32.83
CA ARG A 985 8.58 -27.46 -31.60
C ARG A 985 9.80 -27.43 -30.68
N MET A 986 10.98 -27.81 -31.17
CA MET A 986 12.24 -27.66 -30.43
C MET A 986 12.65 -26.19 -30.36
N PRO A 987 13.30 -25.72 -29.28
CA PRO A 987 13.80 -24.35 -29.19
C PRO A 987 14.73 -24.02 -30.37
N LEU A 988 14.52 -22.85 -30.98
CA LEU A 988 15.30 -22.40 -32.14
C LEU A 988 15.55 -20.89 -32.04
N LYS A 989 16.80 -20.46 -32.23
CA LYS A 989 17.13 -19.03 -32.41
C LYS A 989 17.43 -18.75 -33.87
N LEU A 990 17.18 -17.51 -34.29
CA LEU A 990 17.47 -17.09 -35.67
C LEU A 990 18.98 -17.19 -36.00
N ALA A 991 19.86 -17.07 -35.01
CA ALA A 991 21.30 -17.24 -35.21
C ALA A 991 21.71 -18.68 -35.54
N ASP A 992 20.84 -19.66 -35.25
CA ASP A 992 21.11 -21.08 -35.45
C ASP A 992 20.68 -21.56 -36.85
N VAL A 993 20.04 -20.71 -37.66
CA VAL A 993 19.58 -21.09 -39.01
C VAL A 993 20.73 -21.00 -40.02
N GLU A 994 20.87 -22.03 -40.84
CA GLU A 994 21.95 -22.13 -41.83
C GLU A 994 21.45 -21.64 -43.20
N THR A 995 22.24 -20.84 -43.93
CA THR A 995 21.84 -20.38 -45.27
C THR A 995 22.05 -21.49 -46.30
N ASP A 996 21.03 -21.85 -47.08
CA ASP A 996 21.13 -22.88 -48.12
C ASP A 996 21.56 -22.22 -49.46
N HIS A 997 22.86 -22.04 -49.62
CA HIS A 997 23.43 -21.38 -50.81
C HIS A 997 23.22 -22.17 -52.09
N GLU A 998 23.15 -23.50 -52.01
CA GLU A 998 22.96 -24.37 -53.18
C GLU A 998 21.53 -24.21 -53.71
N LEU A 999 20.51 -24.37 -52.84
CA LEU A 999 19.12 -24.21 -53.24
C LEU A 999 18.83 -22.78 -53.72
N ARG A 1000 19.45 -21.77 -53.10
CA ARG A 1000 19.32 -20.37 -53.56
C ARG A 1000 19.84 -20.19 -54.99
N ALA A 1001 20.96 -20.82 -55.35
CA ALA A 1001 21.50 -20.75 -56.70
C ALA A 1001 20.61 -21.51 -57.71
N GLU A 1002 20.04 -22.65 -57.32
CA GLU A 1002 19.09 -23.41 -58.14
C GLU A 1002 17.82 -22.61 -58.42
N ILE A 1003 17.24 -21.98 -57.40
CA ILE A 1003 16.05 -21.12 -57.55
C ILE A 1003 16.35 -19.92 -58.46
N GLN A 1004 17.52 -19.29 -58.31
CA GLN A 1004 17.93 -18.19 -59.19
C GLN A 1004 18.11 -18.63 -60.64
N ALA A 1005 18.71 -19.79 -60.88
CA ALA A 1005 18.84 -20.36 -62.22
C ALA A 1005 17.48 -20.67 -62.84
N PHE A 1006 16.55 -21.26 -62.07
CA PHE A 1006 15.18 -21.53 -62.49
C PHE A 1006 14.43 -20.25 -62.88
N LEU A 1007 14.51 -19.21 -62.04
CA LEU A 1007 13.91 -17.90 -62.31
C LEU A 1007 14.46 -17.27 -63.59
N GLN A 1008 15.77 -17.38 -63.81
CA GLN A 1008 16.43 -16.81 -64.97
C GLN A 1008 16.06 -17.56 -66.26
N GLU A 1009 15.98 -18.89 -66.20
CA GLU A 1009 15.49 -19.73 -67.30
C GLU A 1009 14.06 -19.36 -67.68
N ARG A 1010 13.14 -19.30 -66.70
CA ARG A 1010 11.73 -18.97 -66.93
C ARG A 1010 11.53 -17.55 -67.48
N ARG A 1011 12.22 -16.55 -66.90
CA ARG A 1011 12.19 -15.17 -67.43
C ARG A 1011 12.72 -15.08 -68.86
N SER A 1012 13.77 -15.85 -69.20
CA SER A 1012 14.30 -15.88 -70.56
C SER A 1012 13.33 -16.54 -71.55
N ALA A 1013 12.62 -17.59 -71.12
CA ALA A 1013 11.60 -18.26 -71.92
C ALA A 1013 10.36 -17.37 -72.15
N ALA A 1014 9.89 -16.67 -71.11
CA ALA A 1014 8.80 -15.70 -71.20
C ALA A 1014 9.17 -14.52 -72.12
N ALA A 1015 10.36 -13.94 -71.95
CA ALA A 1015 10.86 -12.86 -72.81
C ALA A 1015 11.03 -13.30 -74.28
N ALA A 1016 11.47 -14.54 -74.53
CA ALA A 1016 11.56 -15.10 -75.87
C ALA A 1016 10.17 -15.35 -76.50
N ALA A 1017 9.18 -15.78 -75.70
CA ALA A 1017 7.78 -15.92 -76.15
C ALA A 1017 7.14 -14.57 -76.49
N ALA A 1018 7.37 -13.54 -75.66
CA ALA A 1018 6.92 -12.17 -75.91
C ALA A 1018 7.57 -11.52 -77.15
N ALA A 1019 8.86 -11.78 -77.39
CA ALA A 1019 9.58 -11.33 -78.58
C ALA A 1019 9.14 -12.07 -79.87
N GLY A 1020 8.73 -13.34 -79.75
CA GLY A 1020 8.15 -14.11 -80.85
C GLY A 1020 6.78 -13.56 -81.28
N ALA A 1021 5.92 -13.23 -80.33
CA ALA A 1021 4.57 -12.71 -80.59
C ALA A 1021 4.55 -11.33 -81.27
N THR A 1022 5.50 -10.44 -80.94
CA THR A 1022 5.66 -9.11 -81.55
C THR A 1022 6.26 -9.13 -82.96
N SER A 1023 6.86 -10.24 -83.40
CA SER A 1023 7.36 -10.42 -84.77
C SER A 1023 6.30 -10.91 -85.78
N THR A 1024 5.10 -11.25 -85.30
CA THR A 1024 3.97 -11.79 -86.08
C THR A 1024 2.73 -10.89 -86.15
N SER A 1025 2.83 -9.64 -85.66
CA SER A 1025 1.87 -8.54 -85.93
C SER A 1025 2.46 -7.55 -86.91
#